data_AF-I6XCS7-F1
#
_entry.id   AF-I6XCS7-F1
#
_cell.length_a   1.000
_cell.length_b   1.000
_cell.length_c   1.000
_cell.angle_alpha   90.00
_cell.angle_beta   90.00
_cell.angle_gamma   90.00
#
_symmetry.space_group_name_H-M   'P 1'
#
loop_
_entity.id
_entity.type
_entity.pdbx_description
1 polymer ?
#
loop_
_entity_poly.entity_id
_entity_poly.type
_entity_poly.pdbx_seq_one_letter_code
_entity_poly.pdbx_strand_id
1 'polypeptide(L)'
;MNLPPNTVSAAAAVVALALLILCSFSVVDSDNGFYPDERNALLQIRDSVPSTANLHALWTGPPCRGNSSRWAGIACRNGHVVHLVLQGINLTGNLPTGFLRNITFLTKLSLVNNSISGSLPNLTGLVRMEQVILSSNSFTGSIPPDYTSLPNLEFLELELNSLEGPIPSFNQSGLTRFNVSYNRLGGPIPQTETLGRFPKSSFDHNSDGLCGPPLAACPVFPPLLPPPQPPKPSPPVGGRKRRFNLWLIVVIALGAAILAFLIVMLCLIRFRKQGKLGKQTPEGVSYIEWSEGRKIYSGSGTDPEKTVELDFFVKEIPIFDLEDLLRASAEVLGKGKNGSTYKTTLESGSVVAVKRLRKVNVLPHKEFVQQMQLLGNLKHHNLAPVISFYYSPDQKLIIYEFIPGGNLHELLHENRGMGRMPLDWTARLSIIKDIAKGLAYLHNSLPSHRAPHGNLKSSNVLVQREGLNYYCKLTDYGLLPLLQSQKVSERLAVGRSPEYGLGKRLTHKADVYCFGIVLLEAITGKIPDDGPPPQQRDKEGTTSMEDLSGWVRSAVNSDWSTDILDLEIMQSREGHGEMFQLTDLALECTYKLYQETGPPASGLVMIALAHALALFAAVASSINVSGGHVNPAITFAALLGGRISVVRAIYYWIAQLLGSIVASLLLRLVTNGMRPVGFYVHSEVSEVEGLILEIALTFGLVYTVYATAIDPKRGSIGIMAPLAIGLIVGANILVGGPFDGAAMNPARAFGPTLVGWRWKNHWIYWLGPFLGAGLAAIVYEFLVIPTEPTIHTHHQPLAPEDY
;
A
#
# COMPACT_ATOMS: atom_id res chain seq x y z
N MET A 1 49.09 7.93 31.44
CA MET A 1 49.88 8.03 30.20
C MET A 1 48.95 8.38 29.06
N ASN A 2 49.26 9.50 28.40
CA ASN A 2 48.39 10.24 27.49
C ASN A 2 48.20 9.50 26.16
N LEU A 3 47.01 8.92 25.95
CA LEU A 3 46.54 8.56 24.60
C LEU A 3 46.10 9.83 23.87
N PRO A 4 46.35 9.95 22.55
CA PRO A 4 45.94 11.12 21.79
C PRO A 4 44.40 11.21 21.77
N PRO A 5 43.81 12.41 21.92
CA PRO A 5 42.36 12.62 22.07
C PRO A 5 41.51 12.27 20.83
N ASN A 6 42.13 11.84 19.73
CA ASN A 6 41.48 11.73 18.42
C ASN A 6 40.83 10.35 18.14
N THR A 7 41.21 9.28 18.83
CA THR A 7 40.67 7.91 18.57
C THR A 7 39.39 7.62 19.35
N VAL A 8 39.30 8.09 20.61
CA VAL A 8 38.06 8.06 21.40
C VAL A 8 36.99 8.94 20.75
N SER A 9 37.40 10.05 20.11
CA SER A 9 36.52 10.93 19.37
C SER A 9 35.98 10.31 18.08
N ALA A 10 36.69 9.38 17.43
CA ALA A 10 36.23 8.78 16.17
C ALA A 10 35.20 7.66 16.41
N ALA A 11 35.42 6.79 17.39
CA ALA A 11 34.43 5.77 17.78
C ALA A 11 33.18 6.42 18.41
N ALA A 12 33.37 7.45 19.26
CA ALA A 12 32.26 8.24 19.77
C ALA A 12 31.60 9.09 18.67
N ALA A 13 32.34 9.58 17.67
CA ALA A 13 31.76 10.28 16.52
C ALA A 13 31.04 9.33 15.57
N VAL A 14 31.43 8.06 15.44
CA VAL A 14 30.70 7.08 14.62
C VAL A 14 29.49 6.54 15.37
N VAL A 15 29.57 6.35 16.70
CA VAL A 15 28.38 6.08 17.52
C VAL A 15 27.48 7.30 17.57
N ALA A 16 28.02 8.52 17.61
CA ALA A 16 27.25 9.76 17.54
C ALA A 16 26.73 10.05 16.12
N LEU A 17 27.43 9.65 15.06
CA LEU A 17 26.98 9.75 13.67
C LEU A 17 25.93 8.68 13.40
N ALA A 18 26.08 7.47 13.94
CA ALA A 18 25.05 6.43 13.94
C ALA A 18 23.86 6.84 14.81
N LEU A 19 24.06 7.53 15.94
CA LEU A 19 23.00 8.11 16.78
C LEU A 19 22.37 9.35 16.16
N LEU A 20 23.11 10.14 15.38
CA LEU A 20 22.62 11.27 14.59
C LEU A 20 21.89 10.78 13.36
N ILE A 21 22.33 9.68 12.74
CA ILE A 21 21.60 8.91 11.74
C ILE A 21 20.35 8.29 12.39
N LEU A 22 20.40 7.75 13.62
CA LEU A 22 19.25 7.30 14.43
C LEU A 22 18.34 8.47 14.87
N CYS A 23 18.82 9.72 14.93
CA CYS A 23 18.02 10.93 15.15
C CYS A 23 17.52 11.57 13.84
N SER A 24 18.13 11.20 12.70
CA SER A 24 17.65 11.51 11.35
C SER A 24 16.61 10.47 10.89
N PHE A 25 16.67 9.28 11.49
CA PHE A 25 15.69 8.19 11.40
C PHE A 25 14.83 8.05 12.67
N SER A 26 14.93 8.99 13.63
CA SER A 26 13.86 9.15 14.60
C SER A 26 12.73 9.84 13.86
N VAL A 27 11.99 9.02 13.12
CA VAL A 27 10.60 9.24 12.85
C VAL A 27 9.95 9.38 14.22
N VAL A 28 9.87 10.63 14.67
CA VAL A 28 8.64 11.11 15.26
C VAL A 28 7.59 10.89 14.18
N ASP A 29 6.89 9.78 14.28
CA ASP A 29 5.44 9.81 14.19
C ASP A 29 4.94 8.71 15.13
N SER A 30 4.57 9.05 16.36
CA SER A 30 3.21 9.52 16.66
C SER A 30 2.17 8.97 15.69
N ASP A 31 1.39 8.02 16.19
CA ASP A 31 -0.06 8.04 16.03
C ASP A 31 -0.60 8.69 14.72
N ASN A 32 -0.84 7.85 13.70
CA ASN A 32 -1.52 8.13 12.42
C ASN A 32 -0.69 8.77 11.29
N GLY A 33 -0.15 7.91 10.40
CA GLY A 33 0.56 8.28 9.16
C GLY A 33 -0.19 9.25 8.25
N PHE A 34 0.03 10.53 8.49
CA PHE A 34 -0.56 11.64 7.76
C PHE A 34 0.24 12.95 7.98
N TYR A 35 0.59 13.67 6.91
CA TYR A 35 1.42 14.88 6.95
C TYR A 35 0.63 16.16 7.31
N PRO A 36 0.78 16.71 8.54
CA PRO A 36 -0.04 17.84 9.01
C PRO A 36 0.09 19.10 8.14
N ASP A 37 1.23 19.32 7.50
CA ASP A 37 1.48 20.49 6.66
C ASP A 37 0.65 20.47 5.38
N GLU A 38 0.50 19.30 4.76
CA GLU A 38 -0.40 19.11 3.62
C GLU A 38 -1.87 19.30 4.04
N ARG A 39 -2.23 18.89 5.26
CA ARG A 39 -3.56 19.19 5.83
C ARG A 39 -3.78 20.67 5.86
N ASN A 40 -2.86 21.37 6.52
CA ASN A 40 -3.04 22.77 6.87
C ASN A 40 -3.06 23.62 5.61
N ALA A 41 -2.24 23.26 4.62
CA ALA A 41 -2.29 23.80 3.26
C ALA A 41 -3.69 23.67 2.63
N LEU A 42 -4.26 22.47 2.62
CA LEU A 42 -5.61 22.26 2.07
C LEU A 42 -6.70 22.92 2.94
N LEU A 43 -6.54 22.97 4.26
CA LEU A 43 -7.48 23.67 5.15
C LEU A 43 -7.57 25.16 4.83
N GLN A 44 -6.51 25.78 4.30
CA GLN A 44 -6.61 27.16 3.81
C GLN A 44 -7.64 27.31 2.69
N ILE A 45 -7.71 26.36 1.74
CA ILE A 45 -8.79 26.37 0.74
C ILE A 45 -10.14 26.16 1.40
N ARG A 46 -10.26 25.16 2.29
CA ARG A 46 -11.51 24.84 2.97
C ARG A 46 -12.10 26.04 3.72
N ASP A 47 -11.22 26.78 4.39
CA ASP A 47 -11.61 27.86 5.31
C ASP A 47 -11.69 29.23 4.60
N SER A 48 -10.98 29.43 3.48
CA SER A 48 -10.89 30.74 2.80
C SER A 48 -11.69 30.85 1.50
N VAL A 49 -12.07 29.72 0.88
CA VAL A 49 -12.73 29.69 -0.44
C VAL A 49 -14.16 29.15 -0.24
N PRO A 50 -15.19 30.01 -0.22
CA PRO A 50 -16.57 29.57 -0.05
C PRO A 50 -16.98 28.63 -1.19
N SER A 51 -17.69 27.56 -0.85
CA SER A 51 -18.17 26.53 -1.78
C SER A 51 -19.60 26.14 -1.43
N THR A 52 -20.38 25.70 -2.42
CA THR A 52 -21.69 25.05 -2.17
C THR A 52 -21.53 23.64 -1.59
N ALA A 53 -20.37 23.01 -1.76
CA ALA A 53 -20.02 21.78 -1.07
C ALA A 53 -19.57 22.07 0.37
N ASN A 54 -20.07 21.30 1.33
CA ASN A 54 -19.68 21.43 2.73
C ASN A 54 -18.27 20.82 2.95
N LEU A 55 -17.23 21.51 2.46
CA LEU A 55 -15.83 21.08 2.62
C LEU A 55 -15.46 20.97 4.10
N HIS A 56 -16.06 21.76 5.00
CA HIS A 56 -15.88 21.61 6.45
C HIS A 56 -16.32 20.24 7.00
N ALA A 57 -17.39 19.65 6.46
CA ALA A 57 -17.84 18.30 6.81
C ALA A 57 -17.07 17.20 6.06
N LEU A 58 -16.72 17.45 4.78
CA LEU A 58 -16.06 16.48 3.91
C LEU A 58 -14.55 16.36 4.17
N TRP A 59 -13.91 17.43 4.62
CA TRP A 59 -12.47 17.50 4.89
C TRP A 59 -12.22 17.46 6.41
N THR A 60 -12.58 16.32 7.01
CA THR A 60 -12.41 16.04 8.45
C THR A 60 -11.32 15.00 8.71
N GLY A 61 -10.46 15.30 9.70
CA GLY A 61 -9.31 14.45 10.02
C GLY A 61 -8.19 14.53 8.97
N PRO A 62 -7.35 13.49 8.84
CA PRO A 62 -6.22 13.49 7.92
C PRO A 62 -6.67 13.38 6.44
N PRO A 63 -6.18 14.24 5.51
CA PRO A 63 -6.45 14.14 4.08
C PRO A 63 -6.00 12.81 3.50
N CYS A 64 -4.85 12.30 3.95
CA CYS A 64 -4.30 11.04 3.48
C CYS A 64 -4.19 10.01 4.59
N ARG A 65 -4.47 8.76 4.26
CA ARG A 65 -4.17 7.58 5.08
C ARG A 65 -3.61 6.50 4.15
N GLY A 66 -2.29 6.45 4.04
CA GLY A 66 -1.62 5.68 3.00
C GLY A 66 -2.00 6.17 1.59
N ASN A 67 -2.52 5.28 0.75
CA ASN A 67 -2.93 5.59 -0.63
C ASN A 67 -4.39 6.04 -0.76
N SER A 68 -5.09 6.27 0.36
CA SER A 68 -6.50 6.62 0.38
C SER A 68 -6.73 7.99 1.01
N SER A 69 -7.73 8.70 0.50
CA SER A 69 -8.22 9.95 1.07
C SER A 69 -9.71 9.84 1.40
N ARG A 70 -10.13 10.44 2.52
CA ARG A 70 -11.55 10.67 2.81
C ARG A 70 -12.03 12.04 2.36
N TRP A 71 -11.10 12.92 2.00
CA TRP A 71 -11.39 14.27 1.57
C TRP A 71 -11.80 14.23 0.10
N ALA A 72 -13.03 14.66 -0.17
CA ALA A 72 -13.56 14.74 -1.53
C ALA A 72 -12.60 15.59 -2.40
N GLY A 73 -12.25 15.08 -3.57
CA GLY A 73 -11.32 15.74 -4.48
C GLY A 73 -9.83 15.60 -4.14
N ILE A 74 -9.47 14.91 -3.07
CA ILE A 74 -8.07 14.63 -2.73
C ILE A 74 -7.73 13.18 -3.09
N ALA A 75 -6.63 12.93 -3.78
CA ALA A 75 -6.05 11.60 -3.94
C ALA A 75 -4.68 11.53 -3.27
N CYS A 76 -4.33 10.36 -2.74
CA CYS A 76 -3.11 10.18 -1.97
C CYS A 76 -2.24 9.05 -2.52
N ARG A 77 -0.92 9.21 -2.38
CA ARG A 77 0.06 8.16 -2.62
C ARG A 77 1.11 8.22 -1.51
N ASN A 78 1.33 7.10 -0.84
CA ASN A 78 2.26 6.93 0.28
C ASN A 78 2.06 7.99 1.39
N GLY A 79 0.80 8.31 1.70
CA GLY A 79 0.44 9.30 2.71
C GLY A 79 0.48 10.76 2.24
N HIS A 80 0.96 11.04 1.02
CA HIS A 80 1.04 12.39 0.46
C HIS A 80 -0.11 12.70 -0.49
N VAL A 81 -0.56 13.95 -0.51
CA VAL A 81 -1.55 14.46 -1.47
C VAL A 81 -0.93 14.56 -2.86
N VAL A 82 -1.46 13.80 -3.81
CA VAL A 82 -1.01 13.79 -5.21
C VAL A 82 -2.01 14.47 -6.15
N HIS A 83 -3.31 14.41 -5.87
CA HIS A 83 -4.32 15.13 -6.67
C HIS A 83 -5.16 16.05 -5.79
N LEU A 84 -5.46 17.25 -6.30
CA LEU A 84 -6.45 18.18 -5.79
C LEU A 84 -7.43 18.52 -6.93
N VAL A 85 -8.64 17.99 -6.85
CA VAL A 85 -9.67 17.99 -7.89
C VAL A 85 -10.99 18.44 -7.29
N LEU A 86 -11.29 19.74 -7.41
CA LEU A 86 -12.53 20.35 -6.92
C LEU A 86 -13.29 20.96 -8.10
N GLN A 87 -14.06 20.12 -8.80
CA GLN A 87 -14.74 20.51 -10.04
C GLN A 87 -16.22 20.79 -9.78
N GLY A 88 -16.75 21.91 -10.28
CA GLY A 88 -18.20 22.14 -10.27
C GLY A 88 -18.82 22.32 -8.87
N ILE A 89 -18.04 22.72 -7.86
CA ILE A 89 -18.53 22.90 -6.47
C ILE A 89 -18.73 24.38 -6.09
N ASN A 90 -18.77 25.24 -7.10
CA ASN A 90 -19.00 26.68 -6.98
C ASN A 90 -18.03 27.36 -5.99
N LEU A 91 -16.73 27.03 -6.07
CA LEU A 91 -15.69 27.75 -5.33
C LEU A 91 -15.67 29.23 -5.75
N THR A 92 -15.70 30.15 -4.80
CA THR A 92 -15.73 31.61 -5.05
C THR A 92 -14.59 32.32 -4.32
N GLY A 93 -14.27 33.54 -4.74
CA GLY A 93 -13.21 34.34 -4.11
C GLY A 93 -11.80 33.92 -4.54
N ASN A 94 -10.78 34.36 -3.81
CA ASN A 94 -9.38 34.20 -4.22
C ASN A 94 -8.74 32.95 -3.59
N LEU A 95 -7.87 32.26 -4.35
CA LEU A 95 -7.05 31.19 -3.78
C LEU A 95 -6.07 31.77 -2.73
N PRO A 96 -5.88 31.09 -1.58
CA PRO A 96 -4.92 31.54 -0.58
C PRO A 96 -3.50 31.56 -1.13
N THR A 97 -2.72 32.61 -0.85
CA THR A 97 -1.35 32.71 -1.37
C THR A 97 -0.46 31.62 -0.79
N GLY A 98 0.13 30.77 -1.64
CA GLY A 98 1.11 29.76 -1.23
C GLY A 98 0.52 28.50 -0.60
N PHE A 99 -0.79 28.26 -0.69
CA PHE A 99 -1.41 27.03 -0.15
C PHE A 99 -0.81 25.75 -0.73
N LEU A 100 -0.26 25.79 -1.95
CA LEU A 100 0.38 24.64 -2.59
C LEU A 100 1.82 24.39 -2.15
N ARG A 101 2.46 25.32 -1.43
CA ARG A 101 3.90 25.27 -1.12
C ARG A 101 4.31 24.00 -0.36
N ASN A 102 3.40 23.47 0.46
CA ASN A 102 3.64 22.30 1.29
C ASN A 102 3.10 21.00 0.67
N ILE A 103 2.48 21.05 -0.51
CA ILE A 103 1.92 19.88 -1.20
C ILE A 103 2.86 19.47 -2.35
N THR A 104 4.12 19.16 -2.03
CA THR A 104 5.19 18.97 -3.01
C THR A 104 5.08 17.71 -3.87
N PHE A 105 4.16 16.80 -3.51
CA PHE A 105 3.87 15.57 -4.26
C PHE A 105 2.71 15.74 -5.25
N LEU A 106 2.14 16.95 -5.37
CA LEU A 106 1.01 17.20 -6.24
C LEU A 106 1.40 17.01 -7.72
N THR A 107 0.70 16.09 -8.39
CA THR A 107 0.79 15.83 -9.82
C THR A 107 -0.38 16.44 -10.59
N LYS A 108 -1.55 16.60 -9.94
CA LYS A 108 -2.78 17.11 -10.57
C LYS A 108 -3.47 18.16 -9.74
N LEU A 109 -3.65 19.35 -10.33
CA LEU A 109 -4.50 20.42 -9.83
C LEU A 109 -5.65 20.66 -10.82
N SER A 110 -6.90 20.47 -10.36
CA SER A 110 -8.09 20.76 -11.16
C SER A 110 -9.15 21.51 -10.35
N LEU A 111 -9.46 22.73 -10.78
CA LEU A 111 -10.48 23.60 -10.18
C LEU A 111 -11.52 24.05 -11.23
N VAL A 112 -11.75 23.22 -12.26
CA VAL A 112 -12.62 23.56 -13.40
C VAL A 112 -14.07 23.81 -12.98
N ASN A 113 -14.75 24.71 -13.69
CA ASN A 113 -16.15 25.07 -13.49
C ASN A 113 -16.41 25.56 -12.05
N ASN A 114 -15.70 26.62 -11.66
CA ASN A 114 -15.95 27.34 -10.41
C ASN A 114 -16.01 28.86 -10.69
N SER A 115 -16.10 29.67 -9.65
CA SER A 115 -16.19 31.13 -9.71
C SER A 115 -15.00 31.79 -8.99
N ILE A 116 -13.82 31.16 -9.08
CA ILE A 116 -12.61 31.60 -8.36
C ILE A 116 -12.04 32.84 -9.04
N SER A 117 -11.74 33.88 -8.26
CA SER A 117 -11.18 35.16 -8.70
C SER A 117 -9.72 35.35 -8.24
N GLY A 118 -9.10 36.46 -8.64
CA GLY A 118 -7.71 36.78 -8.27
C GLY A 118 -6.68 36.11 -9.19
N SER A 119 -5.41 36.11 -8.80
CA SER A 119 -4.30 35.61 -9.62
C SER A 119 -4.22 34.08 -9.65
N LEU A 120 -3.61 33.53 -10.71
CA LEU A 120 -3.26 32.11 -10.79
C LEU A 120 -2.35 31.68 -9.62
N PRO A 121 -2.45 30.41 -9.16
CA PRO A 121 -1.68 29.92 -8.02
C PRO A 121 -0.19 29.82 -8.32
N ASN A 122 0.65 30.04 -7.29
CA ASN A 122 2.09 29.83 -7.46
C ASN A 122 2.44 28.33 -7.43
N LEU A 123 3.01 27.83 -8.53
CA LEU A 123 3.41 26.42 -8.70
C LEU A 123 4.92 26.20 -8.57
N THR A 124 5.68 27.21 -8.15
CA THR A 124 7.15 27.13 -8.01
C THR A 124 7.55 25.98 -7.09
N GLY A 125 8.44 25.11 -7.57
CA GLY A 125 8.97 23.97 -6.81
C GLY A 125 8.12 22.70 -6.84
N LEU A 126 6.95 22.70 -7.50
CA LEU A 126 6.12 21.51 -7.70
C LEU A 126 6.64 20.66 -8.87
N VAL A 127 7.84 20.11 -8.72
CA VAL A 127 8.56 19.39 -9.79
C VAL A 127 7.85 18.14 -10.32
N ARG A 128 6.84 17.65 -9.60
CA ARG A 128 6.00 16.50 -9.99
C ARG A 128 4.69 16.91 -10.70
N MET A 129 4.45 18.21 -10.90
CA MET A 129 3.21 18.68 -11.53
C MET A 129 3.10 18.20 -12.98
N GLU A 130 2.01 17.52 -13.29
CA GLU A 130 1.68 16.98 -14.62
C GLU A 130 0.46 17.70 -15.22
N GLN A 131 -0.56 18.02 -14.41
CA GLN A 131 -1.84 18.53 -14.90
C GLN A 131 -2.31 19.76 -14.12
N VAL A 132 -2.50 20.88 -14.82
CA VAL A 132 -3.06 22.13 -14.29
C VAL A 132 -4.29 22.52 -15.10
N ILE A 133 -5.47 22.34 -14.51
CA ILE A 133 -6.77 22.53 -15.16
C ILE A 133 -7.60 23.55 -14.36
N LEU A 134 -7.61 24.80 -14.80
CA LEU A 134 -8.21 25.96 -14.10
C LEU A 134 -9.26 26.68 -14.97
N SER A 135 -9.77 26.01 -16.00
CA SER A 135 -10.74 26.57 -16.93
C SER A 135 -12.11 26.87 -16.30
N SER A 136 -12.88 27.75 -16.93
CA SER A 136 -14.21 28.19 -16.48
C SER A 136 -14.18 28.72 -15.04
N ASN A 137 -13.44 29.81 -14.83
CA ASN A 137 -13.31 30.54 -13.57
C ASN A 137 -13.28 32.07 -13.83
N SER A 138 -12.94 32.87 -12.81
CA SER A 138 -12.78 34.34 -12.91
C SER A 138 -11.35 34.79 -12.58
N PHE A 139 -10.33 33.96 -12.87
CA PHE A 139 -8.94 34.33 -12.62
C PHE A 139 -8.54 35.57 -13.42
N THR A 140 -7.70 36.42 -12.84
CA THR A 140 -7.22 37.72 -13.34
C THR A 140 -5.70 37.81 -13.24
N GLY A 141 -5.09 38.85 -13.80
CA GLY A 141 -3.63 39.00 -13.83
C GLY A 141 -2.95 38.10 -14.88
N SER A 142 -1.62 38.09 -14.88
CA SER A 142 -0.82 37.39 -15.88
C SER A 142 -0.58 35.91 -15.60
N ILE A 143 -0.37 35.13 -16.67
CA ILE A 143 0.14 33.75 -16.56
C ILE A 143 1.56 33.79 -15.97
N PRO A 144 1.83 33.14 -14.81
CA PRO A 144 3.14 33.19 -14.17
C PRO A 144 4.24 32.58 -15.05
N PRO A 145 5.38 33.26 -15.27
CA PRO A 145 6.50 32.72 -16.03
C PRO A 145 7.07 31.42 -15.43
N ASP A 146 6.98 31.23 -14.11
CA ASP A 146 7.48 30.02 -13.44
C ASP A 146 6.81 28.73 -13.94
N TYR A 147 5.65 28.81 -14.60
CA TYR A 147 5.00 27.64 -15.20
C TYR A 147 5.82 27.06 -16.36
N THR A 148 6.71 27.83 -16.98
CA THR A 148 7.63 27.32 -18.02
C THR A 148 8.75 26.47 -17.43
N SER A 149 8.95 26.48 -16.10
CA SER A 149 10.00 25.74 -15.40
C SER A 149 9.56 24.37 -14.87
N LEU A 150 8.27 24.03 -15.00
CA LEU A 150 7.72 22.74 -14.56
C LEU A 150 8.14 21.62 -15.53
N PRO A 151 8.97 20.64 -15.11
CA PRO A 151 9.62 19.71 -16.03
C PRO A 151 8.68 18.64 -16.60
N ASN A 152 7.63 18.28 -15.87
CA ASN A 152 6.70 17.20 -16.21
C ASN A 152 5.32 17.69 -16.64
N LEU A 153 5.15 18.99 -16.93
CA LEU A 153 3.85 19.56 -17.25
C LEU A 153 3.31 19.02 -18.59
N GLU A 154 2.20 18.30 -18.53
CA GLU A 154 1.53 17.72 -19.69
C GLU A 154 0.29 18.52 -20.09
N PHE A 155 -0.54 18.93 -19.13
CA PHE A 155 -1.83 19.59 -19.39
C PHE A 155 -1.87 20.99 -18.74
N LEU A 156 -2.18 22.02 -19.53
CA LEU A 156 -2.41 23.40 -19.08
C LEU A 156 -3.68 23.98 -19.72
N GLU A 157 -4.78 23.95 -19.00
CA GLU A 157 -6.11 24.40 -19.47
C GLU A 157 -6.57 25.59 -18.61
N LEU A 158 -6.61 26.78 -19.22
CA LEU A 158 -6.90 28.08 -18.59
C LEU A 158 -8.05 28.84 -19.27
N GLU A 159 -8.76 28.21 -20.20
CA GLU A 159 -9.82 28.86 -20.97
C GLU A 159 -10.97 29.36 -20.10
N LEU A 160 -11.73 30.35 -20.59
CA LEU A 160 -12.89 30.92 -19.89
C LEU A 160 -12.49 31.51 -18.52
N ASN A 161 -11.60 32.49 -18.55
CA ASN A 161 -11.14 33.27 -17.40
C ASN A 161 -11.02 34.77 -17.78
N SER A 162 -10.42 35.61 -16.93
CA SER A 162 -10.12 37.03 -17.20
C SER A 162 -8.63 37.35 -17.10
N LEU A 163 -7.77 36.41 -17.50
CA LEU A 163 -6.30 36.55 -17.46
C LEU A 163 -5.83 37.61 -18.47
N GLU A 164 -4.84 38.41 -18.10
CA GLU A 164 -4.32 39.54 -18.87
C GLU A 164 -2.81 39.45 -19.11
N GLY A 165 -2.27 40.30 -19.98
CA GLY A 165 -0.83 40.32 -20.30
C GLY A 165 -0.38 39.23 -21.28
N PRO A 166 0.94 39.03 -21.44
CA PRO A 166 1.51 38.16 -22.47
C PRO A 166 1.50 36.67 -22.06
N ILE A 167 1.51 35.79 -23.06
CA ILE A 167 1.73 34.35 -22.88
C ILE A 167 3.24 34.10 -22.64
N PRO A 168 3.65 33.40 -21.57
CA PRO A 168 5.05 32.99 -21.37
C PRO A 168 5.55 32.00 -22.42
N SER A 169 6.87 31.96 -22.64
CA SER A 169 7.51 31.10 -23.65
C SER A 169 7.57 29.62 -23.26
N PHE A 170 6.42 28.95 -23.19
CA PHE A 170 6.33 27.51 -22.93
C PHE A 170 7.08 26.70 -23.99
N ASN A 171 8.05 25.88 -23.58
CA ASN A 171 8.89 25.09 -24.47
C ASN A 171 9.09 23.64 -23.99
N GLN A 172 8.20 23.17 -23.11
CA GLN A 172 8.24 21.80 -22.60
C GLN A 172 7.71 20.84 -23.66
N SER A 173 8.50 19.82 -24.02
CA SER A 173 8.15 18.85 -25.07
C SER A 173 7.01 17.91 -24.66
N GLY A 174 6.79 17.71 -23.36
CA GLY A 174 5.74 16.87 -22.80
C GLY A 174 4.35 17.53 -22.75
N LEU A 175 4.25 18.83 -23.07
CA LEU A 175 2.97 19.54 -23.04
C LEU A 175 2.09 19.07 -24.22
N THR A 176 1.02 18.33 -23.91
CA THR A 176 0.12 17.71 -24.88
C THR A 176 -1.26 18.36 -24.94
N ARG A 177 -1.67 19.09 -23.88
CA ARG A 177 -2.91 19.86 -23.86
C ARG A 177 -2.65 21.29 -23.40
N PHE A 178 -3.04 22.26 -24.22
CA PHE A 178 -2.90 23.68 -23.95
C PHE A 178 -4.10 24.47 -24.48
N ASN A 179 -4.74 25.27 -23.62
CA ASN A 179 -5.83 26.14 -24.01
C ASN A 179 -5.87 27.40 -23.12
N VAL A 180 -5.88 28.57 -23.75
CA VAL A 180 -5.95 29.89 -23.11
C VAL A 180 -7.02 30.79 -23.76
N SER A 181 -7.95 30.18 -24.49
CA SER A 181 -9.04 30.89 -25.17
C SER A 181 -10.01 31.55 -24.19
N TYR A 182 -10.80 32.52 -24.64
CA TYR A 182 -11.78 33.23 -23.80
C TYR A 182 -11.16 33.85 -22.53
N ASN A 183 -10.19 34.75 -22.73
CA ASN A 183 -9.48 35.51 -21.70
C ASN A 183 -9.27 36.99 -22.14
N ARG A 184 -8.38 37.73 -21.46
CA ARG A 184 -7.96 39.09 -21.82
C ARG A 184 -6.46 39.16 -22.13
N LEU A 185 -5.88 38.08 -22.67
CA LEU A 185 -4.44 38.05 -22.97
C LEU A 185 -4.14 38.93 -24.19
N GLY A 186 -2.95 39.53 -24.22
CA GLY A 186 -2.54 40.46 -25.25
C GLY A 186 -1.06 40.34 -25.61
N GLY A 187 -0.70 40.81 -26.80
CA GLY A 187 0.67 40.78 -27.31
C GLY A 187 1.00 39.54 -28.16
N PRO A 188 2.28 39.39 -28.56
CA PRO A 188 2.70 38.32 -29.46
C PRO A 188 2.70 36.95 -28.78
N ILE A 189 2.15 35.93 -29.46
CA ILE A 189 2.29 34.53 -29.07
C ILE A 189 3.76 34.13 -29.24
N PRO A 190 4.45 33.64 -28.18
CA PRO A 190 5.84 33.20 -28.28
C PRO A 190 6.02 32.08 -29.30
N GLN A 191 7.00 32.23 -30.18
CA GLN A 191 7.28 31.26 -31.24
C GLN A 191 8.19 30.14 -30.73
N THR A 192 7.63 29.27 -29.88
CA THR A 192 8.30 28.06 -29.38
C THR A 192 7.82 26.82 -30.15
N GLU A 193 8.65 25.76 -30.15
CA GLU A 193 8.29 24.50 -30.83
C GLU A 193 7.02 23.89 -30.23
N THR A 194 6.84 24.00 -28.92
CA THR A 194 5.68 23.50 -28.20
C THR A 194 4.41 24.28 -28.54
N LEU A 195 4.42 25.62 -28.45
CA LEU A 195 3.21 26.42 -28.66
C LEU A 195 2.72 26.36 -30.11
N GLY A 196 3.63 26.21 -31.07
CA GLY A 196 3.29 26.07 -32.49
C GLY A 196 2.51 24.81 -32.86
N ARG A 197 2.41 23.82 -31.96
CA ARG A 197 1.65 22.57 -32.19
C ARG A 197 0.16 22.70 -31.88
N PHE A 198 -0.26 23.72 -31.13
CA PHE A 198 -1.64 23.87 -30.69
C PHE A 198 -2.51 24.60 -31.73
N PRO A 199 -3.79 24.20 -31.88
CA PRO A 199 -4.67 24.79 -32.87
C PRO A 199 -5.03 26.23 -32.53
N LYS A 200 -5.47 26.98 -33.55
CA LYS A 200 -5.98 28.36 -33.41
C LYS A 200 -7.03 28.49 -32.28
N SER A 201 -7.91 27.49 -32.14
CA SER A 201 -8.95 27.47 -31.11
C SER A 201 -8.42 27.57 -29.68
N SER A 202 -7.17 27.17 -29.43
CA SER A 202 -6.52 27.30 -28.12
C SER A 202 -6.20 28.75 -27.73
N PHE A 203 -6.27 29.70 -28.68
CA PHE A 203 -5.88 31.10 -28.48
C PHE A 203 -7.02 32.10 -28.76
N ASP A 204 -8.14 31.64 -29.30
CA ASP A 204 -9.25 32.50 -29.74
C ASP A 204 -9.95 33.24 -28.58
N HIS A 205 -10.70 34.30 -28.91
CA HIS A 205 -11.52 35.06 -27.95
C HIS A 205 -10.72 35.70 -26.79
N ASN A 206 -9.53 36.25 -27.09
CA ASN A 206 -8.75 37.08 -26.17
C ASN A 206 -8.95 38.57 -26.46
N SER A 207 -9.46 39.33 -25.49
CA SER A 207 -9.92 40.72 -25.70
C SER A 207 -8.81 41.77 -25.84
N ASP A 208 -7.62 41.56 -25.27
CA ASP A 208 -6.49 42.49 -25.36
C ASP A 208 -5.61 42.26 -26.62
N GLY A 209 -6.04 41.36 -27.51
CA GLY A 209 -5.49 41.20 -28.85
C GLY A 209 -4.20 40.38 -28.92
N LEU A 210 -4.30 39.07 -28.73
CA LEU A 210 -3.21 38.14 -29.08
C LEU A 210 -2.94 38.16 -30.59
N CYS A 211 -1.66 38.13 -30.97
CA CYS A 211 -1.24 38.14 -32.36
C CYS A 211 0.01 37.27 -32.60
N GLY A 212 0.30 36.93 -33.85
CA GLY A 212 1.35 35.98 -34.25
C GLY A 212 0.81 34.54 -34.41
N PRO A 213 1.51 33.67 -35.17
CA PRO A 213 1.05 32.30 -35.44
C PRO A 213 0.72 31.53 -34.14
N PRO A 214 -0.41 30.79 -34.09
CA PRO A 214 -1.34 30.46 -35.18
C PRO A 214 -2.42 31.52 -35.49
N LEU A 215 -2.38 32.69 -34.85
CA LEU A 215 -3.25 33.84 -35.14
C LEU A 215 -2.67 34.74 -36.25
N ALA A 216 -3.38 35.81 -36.59
CA ALA A 216 -2.93 36.82 -37.55
C ALA A 216 -1.67 37.54 -37.05
N ALA A 217 -0.82 38.00 -37.98
CA ALA A 217 0.43 38.69 -37.65
C ALA A 217 0.19 39.95 -36.79
N CYS A 218 1.12 40.23 -35.87
CA CYS A 218 1.05 41.41 -35.02
C CYS A 218 1.17 42.71 -35.83
N PRO A 219 0.43 43.78 -35.46
CA PRO A 219 0.59 45.08 -36.07
C PRO A 219 2.00 45.62 -35.80
N VAL A 220 2.76 45.86 -36.87
CA VAL A 220 4.12 46.41 -36.80
C VAL A 220 4.01 47.90 -36.46
N PHE A 221 4.32 48.29 -35.22
CA PHE A 221 4.57 49.70 -34.90
C PHE A 221 5.99 50.08 -35.35
N PRO A 222 6.20 51.24 -35.98
CA PRO A 222 7.52 51.67 -36.47
C PRO A 222 8.50 51.90 -35.29
N PRO A 223 9.77 51.48 -35.41
CA PRO A 223 10.71 51.50 -34.30
C PRO A 223 11.21 52.93 -34.01
N LEU A 224 11.15 53.35 -32.74
CA LEU A 224 11.88 54.52 -32.23
C LEU A 224 13.34 54.15 -31.95
N LEU A 225 14.23 55.04 -32.39
CA LEU A 225 15.70 55.03 -32.42
C LEU A 225 16.43 54.38 -31.22
N PRO A 226 17.56 53.67 -31.46
CA PRO A 226 18.44 53.19 -30.39
C PRO A 226 19.48 54.24 -29.94
N PRO A 227 19.83 54.33 -28.63
CA PRO A 227 20.97 55.10 -28.14
C PRO A 227 22.32 54.34 -28.30
N PRO A 228 23.47 55.05 -28.19
CA PRO A 228 24.75 54.65 -28.78
C PRO A 228 25.56 53.60 -27.99
N GLN A 229 26.34 52.80 -28.73
CA GLN A 229 27.26 51.76 -28.23
C GLN A 229 28.58 52.34 -27.65
N PRO A 230 29.19 51.70 -26.63
CA PRO A 230 30.62 51.77 -26.36
C PRO A 230 31.41 50.62 -27.05
N PRO A 231 32.74 50.74 -27.20
CA PRO A 231 33.48 50.17 -28.33
C PRO A 231 33.95 48.70 -28.15
N LYS A 232 34.11 48.03 -29.30
CA LYS A 232 34.68 46.67 -29.47
C LYS A 232 36.17 46.60 -29.12
N PRO A 233 36.64 45.49 -28.50
CA PRO A 233 38.05 45.07 -28.57
C PRO A 233 38.33 44.22 -29.82
N SER A 234 39.55 44.35 -30.33
CA SER A 234 40.16 43.74 -31.54
C SER A 234 40.69 42.29 -31.32
N PRO A 235 41.20 41.58 -32.37
CA PRO A 235 41.11 40.11 -32.52
C PRO A 235 42.23 39.31 -31.81
N PRO A 236 42.14 37.96 -31.74
CA PRO A 236 43.01 37.15 -30.88
C PRO A 236 44.36 36.83 -31.52
N VAL A 237 45.42 36.90 -30.71
CA VAL A 237 46.72 36.28 -30.98
C VAL A 237 46.89 35.11 -30.01
N GLY A 238 47.26 33.96 -30.57
CA GLY A 238 47.17 32.66 -29.94
C GLY A 238 48.21 32.35 -28.85
N GLY A 239 48.00 31.16 -28.27
CA GLY A 239 49.01 30.40 -27.54
C GLY A 239 48.73 30.23 -26.05
N ARG A 240 48.30 29.02 -25.65
CA ARG A 240 49.13 27.97 -25.01
C ARG A 240 48.25 27.09 -24.10
N LYS A 241 48.24 25.78 -24.37
CA LYS A 241 47.61 24.75 -23.54
C LYS A 241 48.12 24.85 -22.09
N ARG A 242 47.22 24.91 -21.09
CA ARG A 242 47.52 24.62 -19.69
C ARG A 242 46.64 23.46 -19.20
N ARG A 243 47.30 22.48 -18.59
CA ARG A 243 46.74 21.25 -18.02
C ARG A 243 45.83 21.58 -16.83
N PHE A 244 44.68 20.92 -16.76
CA PHE A 244 43.74 20.97 -15.65
C PHE A 244 44.32 20.25 -14.42
N ASN A 245 44.34 20.92 -13.26
CA ASN A 245 44.69 20.32 -11.97
C ASN A 245 43.41 19.97 -11.21
N LEU A 246 43.20 18.67 -10.98
CA LEU A 246 42.03 18.03 -10.33
C LEU A 246 41.77 18.50 -8.88
N TRP A 247 42.74 19.18 -8.26
CA TRP A 247 42.70 19.58 -6.85
C TRP A 247 41.78 20.76 -6.52
N LEU A 248 41.42 21.59 -7.51
CA LEU A 248 40.62 22.80 -7.27
C LEU A 248 39.12 22.51 -7.02
N ILE A 249 38.61 21.41 -7.58
CA ILE A 249 37.20 21.02 -7.47
C ILE A 249 36.88 20.48 -6.06
N VAL A 250 37.83 19.78 -5.45
CA VAL A 250 37.68 19.17 -4.11
C VAL A 250 37.60 20.25 -3.02
N VAL A 251 38.38 21.34 -3.15
CA VAL A 251 38.40 22.44 -2.18
C VAL A 251 37.11 23.27 -2.23
N ILE A 252 36.53 23.47 -3.42
CA ILE A 252 35.27 24.21 -3.59
C ILE A 252 34.09 23.39 -3.04
N ALA A 253 34.09 22.07 -3.24
CA ALA A 253 33.04 21.19 -2.72
C ALA A 253 33.01 21.14 -1.19
N LEU A 254 34.18 21.09 -0.54
CA LEU A 254 34.29 21.10 0.93
C LEU A 254 33.86 22.44 1.54
N GLY A 255 34.16 23.57 0.88
CA GLY A 255 33.72 24.89 1.33
C GLY A 255 32.20 25.10 1.28
N ALA A 256 31.54 24.57 0.24
CA ALA A 256 30.08 24.68 0.09
C ALA A 256 29.31 23.86 1.13
N ALA A 257 29.82 22.69 1.50
CA ALA A 257 29.20 21.81 2.49
C ALA A 257 29.22 22.43 3.91
N ILE A 258 30.33 23.07 4.28
CA ILE A 258 30.47 23.72 5.60
C ILE A 258 29.55 24.95 5.72
N LEU A 259 29.37 25.70 4.63
CA LEU A 259 28.48 26.87 4.61
C LEU A 259 27.00 26.48 4.73
N ALA A 260 26.58 25.39 4.07
CA ALA A 260 25.22 24.87 4.17
C ALA A 260 24.89 24.39 5.59
N PHE A 261 25.85 23.74 6.26
CA PHE A 261 25.68 23.26 7.63
C PHE A 261 25.47 24.40 8.63
N LEU A 262 26.19 25.51 8.49
CA LEU A 262 26.07 26.68 9.36
C LEU A 262 24.73 27.42 9.22
N ILE A 263 24.16 27.47 8.00
CA ILE A 263 22.86 28.12 7.74
C ILE A 263 21.71 27.32 8.36
N VAL A 264 21.75 26.00 8.27
CA VAL A 264 20.74 25.11 8.87
C VAL A 264 20.73 25.25 10.40
N MET A 265 21.91 25.32 11.02
CA MET A 265 22.03 25.48 12.47
C MET A 265 21.44 26.82 12.98
N LEU A 266 21.64 27.91 12.23
CA LEU A 266 21.07 29.23 12.54
C LEU A 266 19.54 29.30 12.38
N CYS A 267 18.98 28.58 11.41
CA CYS A 267 17.54 28.51 11.21
C CYS A 267 16.84 27.74 12.35
N LEU A 268 17.41 26.63 12.81
CA LEU A 268 16.84 25.81 13.88
C LEU A 268 16.77 26.55 15.23
N ILE A 269 17.70 27.46 15.49
CA ILE A 269 17.69 28.30 16.71
C ILE A 269 16.54 29.31 16.70
N ARG A 270 16.13 29.82 15.53
CA ARG A 270 15.05 30.81 15.42
C ARG A 270 13.65 30.20 15.48
N PHE A 271 13.48 28.96 15.00
CA PHE A 271 12.18 28.28 14.99
C PHE A 271 11.67 27.83 16.36
N ARG A 272 12.52 27.74 17.40
CA ARG A 272 12.08 27.36 18.76
C ARG A 272 11.24 28.42 19.49
N LYS A 273 11.06 29.62 18.92
CA LYS A 273 10.54 30.78 19.69
C LYS A 273 9.08 31.20 19.52
N GLN A 274 8.27 30.67 18.59
CA GLN A 274 6.94 31.30 18.33
C GLN A 274 5.77 30.36 17.99
N GLY A 275 5.07 29.82 19.00
CA GLY A 275 3.75 29.23 18.77
C GLY A 275 2.83 29.31 19.99
N LYS A 276 1.75 30.12 19.93
CA LYS A 276 0.55 30.07 20.81
C LYS A 276 -0.70 30.74 20.17
N LEU A 277 -1.84 30.02 20.23
CA LEU A 277 -3.29 30.44 20.29
C LEU A 277 -3.96 31.09 19.05
N GLY A 278 -5.23 30.84 18.63
CA GLY A 278 -6.33 29.93 19.00
C GLY A 278 -7.72 30.41 18.45
N LYS A 279 -8.57 29.47 17.96
CA LYS A 279 -10.07 29.30 17.99
C LYS A 279 -11.15 30.28 17.41
N GLN A 280 -12.19 29.65 16.78
CA GLN A 280 -13.69 29.81 16.88
C GLN A 280 -14.60 30.26 15.68
N THR A 281 -15.81 29.62 15.63
CA THR A 281 -16.99 29.51 14.69
C THR A 281 -18.06 30.63 14.84
N PRO A 282 -19.35 30.67 14.29
CA PRO A 282 -20.22 29.74 13.47
C PRO A 282 -21.27 30.35 12.43
N GLU A 283 -22.10 29.47 11.79
CA GLU A 283 -23.57 29.55 11.43
C GLU A 283 -24.19 30.20 10.13
N GLY A 284 -25.16 29.48 9.47
CA GLY A 284 -26.36 30.09 8.79
C GLY A 284 -26.88 29.69 7.36
N VAL A 285 -27.58 28.53 7.20
CA VAL A 285 -28.92 28.24 6.54
C VAL A 285 -29.41 28.75 5.12
N SER A 286 -29.92 27.79 4.29
CA SER A 286 -31.17 27.71 3.44
C SER A 286 -31.25 27.88 1.88
N TYR A 287 -31.68 26.75 1.23
CA TYR A 287 -32.60 26.42 0.09
C TYR A 287 -32.75 27.28 -1.21
N ILE A 288 -32.82 26.62 -2.39
CA ILE A 288 -34.05 26.19 -3.16
C ILE A 288 -33.67 25.46 -4.49
N GLU A 289 -34.55 24.52 -4.87
CA GLU A 289 -34.67 23.50 -5.93
C GLU A 289 -35.12 23.99 -7.34
N TRP A 290 -34.73 23.30 -8.45
CA TRP A 290 -35.40 23.21 -9.79
C TRP A 290 -34.72 22.06 -10.59
N SER A 291 -35.26 21.33 -11.58
CA SER A 291 -36.60 20.92 -12.07
C SER A 291 -36.36 19.95 -13.26
N GLU A 292 -37.14 18.87 -13.38
CA GLU A 292 -37.04 17.85 -14.45
C GLU A 292 -37.85 18.18 -15.73
N GLY A 293 -37.32 17.77 -16.88
CA GLY A 293 -37.97 17.83 -18.21
C GLY A 293 -38.72 16.54 -18.57
N ARG A 294 -40.00 16.73 -18.95
CA ARG A 294 -41.05 15.72 -19.19
C ARG A 294 -41.06 15.19 -20.64
N LYS A 295 -41.43 13.91 -20.85
CA LYS A 295 -41.96 13.39 -22.12
C LYS A 295 -43.43 12.96 -21.94
N ILE A 296 -44.23 13.22 -22.97
CA ILE A 296 -45.70 13.08 -23.00
C ILE A 296 -46.10 11.72 -23.55
N TYR A 297 -47.02 11.03 -22.89
CA TYR A 297 -48.06 10.22 -23.52
C TYR A 297 -49.41 10.54 -22.87
N SER A 298 -50.42 10.68 -23.71
CA SER A 298 -51.81 10.95 -23.35
C SER A 298 -52.52 9.65 -22.97
N GLY A 299 -53.18 9.65 -21.80
CA GLY A 299 -54.06 8.58 -21.35
C GLY A 299 -54.92 9.09 -20.18
N SER A 300 -56.23 9.01 -20.36
CA SER A 300 -57.30 9.57 -19.52
C SER A 300 -57.59 8.72 -18.27
N GLY A 301 -57.95 9.38 -17.17
CA GLY A 301 -58.96 8.91 -16.21
C GLY A 301 -58.53 7.97 -15.07
N THR A 302 -58.34 8.56 -13.88
CA THR A 302 -58.74 8.06 -12.54
C THR A 302 -58.45 6.61 -12.12
N ASP A 303 -57.40 6.41 -11.30
CA ASP A 303 -57.40 5.49 -10.13
C ASP A 303 -56.18 5.78 -9.21
N PRO A 304 -56.27 5.72 -7.86
CA PRO A 304 -55.17 6.05 -6.95
C PRO A 304 -54.29 4.85 -6.55
N GLU A 305 -54.22 3.79 -7.37
CA GLU A 305 -53.19 2.76 -7.28
C GLU A 305 -52.22 2.91 -8.46
N LYS A 306 -51.07 3.55 -8.21
CA LYS A 306 -49.94 3.46 -9.16
C LYS A 306 -49.55 2.00 -9.28
N THR A 307 -49.85 1.42 -10.43
CA THR A 307 -49.42 0.11 -10.93
C THR A 307 -48.03 -0.27 -10.44
N VAL A 308 -47.95 -1.32 -9.62
CA VAL A 308 -46.70 -1.88 -9.12
C VAL A 308 -46.14 -2.78 -10.22
N GLU A 309 -45.07 -2.35 -10.89
CA GLU A 309 -44.53 -3.02 -12.08
C GLU A 309 -43.18 -3.71 -11.77
N LEU A 310 -42.88 -4.82 -12.46
CA LEU A 310 -41.57 -5.47 -12.40
C LEU A 310 -40.56 -4.70 -13.27
N ASP A 311 -39.40 -4.37 -12.69
CA ASP A 311 -38.32 -3.73 -13.44
C ASP A 311 -37.37 -4.80 -14.03
N PHE A 312 -37.27 -4.83 -15.37
CA PHE A 312 -36.43 -5.79 -16.10
C PHE A 312 -35.15 -5.15 -16.61
N PHE A 313 -34.02 -5.86 -16.46
CA PHE A 313 -32.71 -5.37 -16.91
C PHE A 313 -32.45 -5.59 -18.40
N VAL A 314 -33.14 -6.56 -19.01
CA VAL A 314 -33.03 -6.86 -20.44
C VAL A 314 -34.36 -6.51 -21.10
N LYS A 315 -34.38 -5.41 -21.87
CA LYS A 315 -35.60 -4.90 -22.54
C LYS A 315 -36.21 -5.87 -23.56
N GLU A 316 -35.47 -6.89 -23.97
CA GLU A 316 -35.90 -7.91 -24.93
C GLU A 316 -36.52 -9.16 -24.26
N ILE A 317 -36.55 -9.23 -22.92
CA ILE A 317 -37.04 -10.40 -22.18
C ILE A 317 -38.09 -9.99 -21.13
N PRO A 318 -39.33 -9.65 -21.51
CA PRO A 318 -40.47 -9.77 -20.61
C PRO A 318 -41.09 -11.17 -20.82
N ILE A 319 -40.67 -12.17 -20.04
CA ILE A 319 -41.22 -13.54 -20.14
C ILE A 319 -42.54 -13.66 -19.34
N PHE A 320 -42.79 -12.77 -18.39
CA PHE A 320 -43.93 -12.83 -17.46
C PHE A 320 -44.14 -11.47 -16.77
N ASP A 321 -45.35 -11.19 -16.28
CA ASP A 321 -45.65 -10.01 -15.47
C ASP A 321 -45.70 -10.31 -13.96
N LEU A 322 -45.98 -9.28 -13.14
CA LEU A 322 -46.05 -9.45 -11.68
C LEU A 322 -47.17 -10.41 -11.26
N GLU A 323 -48.30 -10.38 -11.94
CA GLU A 323 -49.44 -11.22 -11.61
C GLU A 323 -49.13 -12.69 -11.90
N ASP A 324 -48.48 -12.97 -13.02
CA ASP A 324 -47.99 -14.29 -13.39
C ASP A 324 -47.00 -14.83 -12.35
N LEU A 325 -46.09 -13.98 -11.85
CA LEU A 325 -45.15 -14.36 -10.80
C LEU A 325 -45.85 -14.70 -9.47
N LEU A 326 -46.90 -13.96 -9.12
CA LEU A 326 -47.67 -14.15 -7.88
C LEU A 326 -48.64 -15.33 -7.97
N ARG A 327 -49.13 -15.67 -9.16
CA ARG A 327 -50.02 -16.82 -9.43
C ARG A 327 -49.26 -18.13 -9.59
N ALA A 328 -47.99 -18.06 -9.96
CA ALA A 328 -47.14 -19.20 -10.21
C ALA A 328 -46.93 -20.10 -8.97
N SER A 329 -46.85 -21.41 -9.22
CA SER A 329 -46.53 -22.39 -8.17
C SER A 329 -45.11 -22.18 -7.64
N ALA A 330 -44.96 -22.15 -6.32
CA ALA A 330 -43.69 -21.87 -5.65
C ALA A 330 -43.28 -23.03 -4.72
N GLU A 331 -42.12 -23.63 -5.01
CA GLU A 331 -41.46 -24.62 -4.16
C GLU A 331 -40.38 -23.93 -3.31
N VAL A 332 -40.30 -24.23 -2.02
CA VAL A 332 -39.30 -23.62 -1.14
C VAL A 332 -37.94 -24.28 -1.37
N LEU A 333 -36.97 -23.55 -1.92
CA LEU A 333 -35.59 -24.03 -2.08
C LEU A 333 -34.77 -23.86 -0.80
N GLY A 334 -35.02 -22.82 -0.02
CA GLY A 334 -34.25 -22.60 1.21
C GLY A 334 -34.73 -21.41 2.04
N LYS A 335 -34.57 -21.52 3.36
CA LYS A 335 -34.85 -20.46 4.33
C LYS A 335 -33.56 -20.06 5.04
N GLY A 336 -33.07 -18.85 4.79
CA GLY A 336 -31.84 -18.32 5.37
C GLY A 336 -32.05 -17.10 6.28
N LYS A 337 -30.97 -16.65 6.93
CA LYS A 337 -30.95 -15.45 7.80
C LYS A 337 -31.34 -14.16 7.05
N ASN A 338 -31.17 -14.13 5.73
CA ASN A 338 -31.45 -12.97 4.87
C ASN A 338 -32.82 -13.01 4.17
N GLY A 339 -33.52 -14.15 4.18
CA GLY A 339 -34.69 -14.32 3.32
C GLY A 339 -35.07 -15.76 3.07
N SER A 340 -36.12 -15.94 2.26
CA SER A 340 -36.52 -17.23 1.72
C SER A 340 -36.30 -17.23 0.20
N THR A 341 -35.81 -18.34 -0.35
CA THR A 341 -35.68 -18.55 -1.79
C THR A 341 -36.74 -19.57 -2.25
N TYR A 342 -37.43 -19.26 -3.34
CA TYR A 342 -38.46 -20.10 -3.94
C TYR A 342 -38.08 -20.43 -5.38
N LYS A 343 -38.35 -21.65 -5.82
CA LYS A 343 -38.39 -22.04 -7.22
C LYS A 343 -39.80 -21.81 -7.71
N THR A 344 -39.95 -21.01 -8.75
CA THR A 344 -41.25 -20.63 -9.27
C THR A 344 -41.35 -21.07 -10.72
N THR A 345 -42.38 -21.87 -11.02
CA THR A 345 -42.70 -22.29 -12.38
C THR A 345 -43.81 -21.40 -12.91
N LEU A 346 -43.46 -20.55 -13.87
CA LEU A 346 -44.36 -19.60 -14.52
C LEU A 346 -45.32 -20.35 -15.46
N GLU A 347 -46.44 -19.72 -15.81
CA GLU A 347 -47.44 -20.30 -16.74
C GLU A 347 -46.85 -20.59 -18.12
N SER A 348 -45.85 -19.82 -18.54
CA SER A 348 -45.09 -20.04 -19.78
C SER A 348 -44.18 -21.28 -19.75
N GLY A 349 -44.08 -21.98 -18.62
CA GLY A 349 -43.18 -23.12 -18.40
C GLY A 349 -41.74 -22.72 -18.03
N SER A 350 -41.43 -21.42 -18.02
CA SER A 350 -40.13 -20.91 -17.57
C SER A 350 -39.99 -21.05 -16.06
N VAL A 351 -38.80 -21.42 -15.60
CA VAL A 351 -38.50 -21.62 -14.17
C VAL A 351 -37.54 -20.53 -13.69
N VAL A 352 -37.91 -19.82 -12.62
CA VAL A 352 -37.10 -18.75 -12.02
C VAL A 352 -36.89 -19.00 -10.53
N ALA A 353 -35.81 -18.43 -9.97
CA ALA A 353 -35.54 -18.45 -8.55
C ALA A 353 -35.89 -17.07 -7.93
N VAL A 354 -36.87 -17.04 -7.03
CA VAL A 354 -37.35 -15.81 -6.39
C VAL A 354 -36.82 -15.73 -4.96
N LYS A 355 -36.00 -14.72 -4.69
CA LYS A 355 -35.49 -14.42 -3.34
C LYS A 355 -36.35 -13.35 -2.70
N ARG A 356 -37.07 -13.71 -1.63
CA ARG A 356 -37.77 -12.76 -0.76
C ARG A 356 -36.85 -12.31 0.38
N LEU A 357 -36.46 -11.05 0.38
CA LEU A 357 -35.62 -10.46 1.44
C LEU A 357 -36.43 -10.23 2.72
N ARG A 358 -35.83 -10.45 3.89
CA ARG A 358 -36.44 -10.20 5.21
C ARG A 358 -35.84 -8.98 5.89
N LYS A 359 -36.67 -8.18 6.57
CA LYS A 359 -36.26 -7.04 7.42
C LYS A 359 -35.48 -5.94 6.66
N VAL A 360 -35.80 -5.75 5.38
CA VAL A 360 -35.30 -4.66 4.51
C VAL A 360 -36.41 -3.64 4.23
N ASN A 361 -37.51 -3.70 4.99
CA ASN A 361 -38.74 -2.95 4.71
C ASN A 361 -38.58 -1.43 4.93
N VAL A 362 -37.55 -1.02 5.66
CA VAL A 362 -37.22 0.40 5.93
C VAL A 362 -36.26 0.98 4.87
N LEU A 363 -35.85 0.19 3.87
CA LEU A 363 -34.94 0.64 2.83
C LEU A 363 -35.66 1.56 1.82
N PRO A 364 -35.15 2.78 1.57
CA PRO A 364 -35.70 3.67 0.57
C PRO A 364 -35.72 3.05 -0.83
N HIS A 365 -36.77 3.31 -1.61
CA HIS A 365 -36.91 2.87 -3.00
C HIS A 365 -35.66 3.14 -3.83
N LYS A 366 -35.14 4.38 -3.74
CA LYS A 366 -33.98 4.82 -4.50
C LYS A 366 -32.73 3.97 -4.24
N GLU A 367 -32.45 3.63 -2.99
CA GLU A 367 -31.27 2.83 -2.61
C GLU A 367 -31.39 1.39 -3.10
N PHE A 368 -32.58 0.79 -2.96
CA PHE A 368 -32.82 -0.57 -3.45
C PHE A 368 -32.66 -0.66 -4.97
N VAL A 369 -33.32 0.23 -5.71
CA VAL A 369 -33.30 0.25 -7.17
C VAL A 369 -31.89 0.49 -7.69
N GLN A 370 -31.13 1.45 -7.13
CA GLN A 370 -29.75 1.70 -7.55
C GLN A 370 -28.87 0.46 -7.39
N GLN A 371 -29.01 -0.25 -6.27
CA GLN A 371 -28.24 -1.47 -6.05
C GLN A 371 -28.68 -2.59 -6.99
N MET A 372 -29.98 -2.77 -7.23
CA MET A 372 -30.47 -3.79 -8.16
C MET A 372 -30.03 -3.50 -9.61
N GLN A 373 -30.05 -2.23 -10.04
CA GLN A 373 -29.51 -1.80 -11.33
C GLN A 373 -28.02 -2.12 -11.49
N LEU A 374 -27.24 -1.94 -10.42
CA LEU A 374 -25.83 -2.33 -10.43
C LEU A 374 -25.68 -3.86 -10.59
N LEU A 375 -26.46 -4.67 -9.85
CA LEU A 375 -26.38 -6.13 -9.91
C LEU A 375 -26.91 -6.70 -11.23
N GLY A 376 -27.97 -6.14 -11.80
CA GLY A 376 -28.54 -6.56 -13.08
C GLY A 376 -27.59 -6.33 -14.28
N ASN A 377 -26.63 -5.42 -14.14
CA ASN A 377 -25.60 -5.16 -15.15
C ASN A 377 -24.41 -6.14 -15.09
N LEU A 378 -24.30 -6.95 -14.03
CA LEU A 378 -23.20 -7.91 -13.90
C LEU A 378 -23.47 -9.16 -14.74
N LYS A 379 -22.54 -9.49 -15.64
CA LYS A 379 -22.62 -10.67 -16.51
C LYS A 379 -21.30 -11.43 -16.48
N HIS A 380 -21.33 -12.64 -15.91
CA HIS A 380 -20.16 -13.50 -15.80
C HIS A 380 -20.58 -14.98 -15.75
N HIS A 381 -19.77 -15.87 -16.32
CA HIS A 381 -20.08 -17.30 -16.39
C HIS A 381 -20.28 -17.95 -15.00
N ASN A 382 -19.55 -17.46 -13.99
CA ASN A 382 -19.62 -17.95 -12.61
C ASN A 382 -20.49 -17.09 -11.66
N LEU A 383 -21.39 -16.25 -12.18
CA LEU A 383 -22.39 -15.53 -11.37
C LEU A 383 -23.81 -15.90 -11.83
N ALA A 384 -24.72 -16.09 -10.88
CA ALA A 384 -26.14 -16.27 -11.17
C ALA A 384 -26.73 -14.94 -11.68
N PRO A 385 -27.28 -14.87 -12.91
CA PRO A 385 -27.82 -13.63 -13.45
C PRO A 385 -29.05 -13.16 -12.67
N VAL A 386 -29.11 -11.86 -12.35
CA VAL A 386 -30.32 -11.20 -11.85
C VAL A 386 -31.16 -10.79 -13.07
N ILE A 387 -32.37 -11.36 -13.18
CA ILE A 387 -33.29 -11.11 -14.30
C ILE A 387 -34.09 -9.83 -14.06
N SER A 388 -34.68 -9.73 -12.87
CA SER A 388 -35.59 -8.65 -12.47
C SER A 388 -35.63 -8.52 -10.95
N PHE A 389 -36.29 -7.48 -10.47
CA PHE A 389 -36.59 -7.28 -9.06
C PHE A 389 -38.00 -6.71 -8.88
N TYR A 390 -38.52 -6.86 -7.67
CA TYR A 390 -39.76 -6.27 -7.24
C TYR A 390 -39.53 -5.42 -5.99
N TYR A 391 -40.13 -4.24 -5.98
CA TYR A 391 -40.17 -3.36 -4.82
C TYR A 391 -41.61 -2.99 -4.46
N SER A 392 -42.01 -3.27 -3.23
CA SER A 392 -43.13 -2.62 -2.55
C SER A 392 -42.73 -2.25 -1.13
N PRO A 393 -43.37 -1.27 -0.45
CA PRO A 393 -43.06 -0.92 0.94
C PRO A 393 -42.89 -2.14 1.86
N ASP A 394 -43.71 -3.17 1.68
CA ASP A 394 -43.72 -4.37 2.53
C ASP A 394 -42.83 -5.52 2.04
N GLN A 395 -42.52 -5.59 0.75
CA GLN A 395 -41.85 -6.74 0.15
C GLN A 395 -40.80 -6.34 -0.89
N LYS A 396 -39.61 -6.94 -0.78
CA LYS A 396 -38.55 -6.84 -1.78
C LYS A 396 -38.23 -8.23 -2.32
N LEU A 397 -38.34 -8.40 -3.63
CA LEU A 397 -38.00 -9.66 -4.30
C LEU A 397 -36.85 -9.44 -5.28
N ILE A 398 -35.95 -10.40 -5.36
CA ILE A 398 -34.91 -10.48 -6.39
C ILE A 398 -35.15 -11.75 -7.18
N ILE A 399 -35.26 -11.64 -8.50
CA ILE A 399 -35.54 -12.76 -9.39
C ILE A 399 -34.26 -13.11 -10.15
N TYR A 400 -33.80 -14.35 -9.97
CA TYR A 400 -32.63 -14.92 -10.61
C TYR A 400 -33.04 -15.97 -11.65
N GLU A 401 -32.15 -16.21 -12.62
CA GLU A 401 -32.20 -17.43 -13.42
C GLU A 401 -32.14 -18.67 -12.52
N PHE A 402 -33.02 -19.64 -12.74
CA PHE A 402 -32.99 -20.89 -11.99
C PHE A 402 -31.84 -21.78 -12.50
N ILE A 403 -30.91 -22.11 -11.61
CA ILE A 403 -29.78 -23.01 -11.92
C ILE A 403 -30.10 -24.41 -11.42
N PRO A 404 -30.22 -25.41 -12.32
CA PRO A 404 -30.48 -26.80 -11.92
C PRO A 404 -29.20 -27.46 -11.40
N GLY A 405 -29.28 -28.15 -10.26
CA GLY A 405 -28.17 -28.95 -9.70
C GLY A 405 -27.91 -28.77 -8.20
N GLY A 406 -28.63 -27.85 -7.56
CA GLY A 406 -28.55 -27.63 -6.11
C GLY A 406 -27.37 -26.74 -5.72
N ASN A 407 -27.10 -26.65 -4.42
CA ASN A 407 -25.98 -25.88 -3.89
C ASN A 407 -24.84 -26.77 -3.36
N LEU A 408 -23.64 -26.22 -3.23
CA LEU A 408 -22.47 -26.96 -2.78
C LEU A 408 -22.65 -27.55 -1.37
N HIS A 409 -23.43 -26.91 -0.49
CA HIS A 409 -23.72 -27.44 0.84
C HIS A 409 -24.49 -28.76 0.77
N GLU A 410 -25.58 -28.79 0.00
CA GLU A 410 -26.35 -30.01 -0.28
C GLU A 410 -25.47 -31.07 -0.93
N LEU A 411 -24.54 -30.65 -1.80
CA LEU A 411 -23.63 -31.57 -2.47
C LEU A 411 -22.49 -32.09 -1.58
N LEU A 412 -22.15 -31.44 -0.48
CA LEU A 412 -21.10 -31.94 0.42
C LEU A 412 -21.69 -32.73 1.60
N HIS A 413 -22.89 -32.36 2.05
CA HIS A 413 -23.41 -32.82 3.35
C HIS A 413 -24.73 -33.56 3.26
N GLU A 414 -25.61 -33.17 2.34
CA GLU A 414 -26.94 -33.76 2.23
C GLU A 414 -26.93 -35.00 1.32
N ASN A 415 -27.80 -35.96 1.63
CA ASN A 415 -28.04 -37.14 0.79
C ASN A 415 -26.79 -37.98 0.46
N ARG A 416 -25.86 -38.17 1.40
CA ARG A 416 -24.73 -39.13 1.30
C ARG A 416 -25.18 -40.62 1.22
N GLY A 417 -26.37 -40.90 0.69
CA GLY A 417 -26.98 -42.23 0.56
C GLY A 417 -26.73 -42.90 -0.80
N MET A 418 -27.25 -44.12 -0.97
CA MET A 418 -27.09 -44.90 -2.20
C MET A 418 -27.72 -44.22 -3.42
N GLY A 419 -26.94 -44.09 -4.51
CA GLY A 419 -27.38 -43.53 -5.80
C GLY A 419 -26.87 -42.12 -6.10
N ARG A 420 -26.26 -41.45 -5.12
CA ARG A 420 -25.58 -40.16 -5.31
C ARG A 420 -24.18 -40.37 -5.90
N MET A 421 -23.78 -39.52 -6.84
CA MET A 421 -22.38 -39.45 -7.29
C MET A 421 -21.62 -38.45 -6.38
N PRO A 422 -20.64 -38.91 -5.57
CA PRO A 422 -19.87 -38.02 -4.70
C PRO A 422 -19.04 -37.04 -5.53
N LEU A 423 -18.74 -35.87 -4.95
CA LEU A 423 -17.86 -34.91 -5.59
C LEU A 423 -16.42 -35.37 -5.40
N ASP A 424 -15.84 -35.93 -6.47
CA ASP A 424 -14.44 -36.31 -6.51
C ASP A 424 -13.51 -35.08 -6.42
N TRP A 425 -12.21 -35.33 -6.25
CA TRP A 425 -11.23 -34.25 -6.11
C TRP A 425 -11.25 -33.27 -7.30
N THR A 426 -11.34 -33.80 -8.51
CA THR A 426 -11.34 -33.01 -9.74
C THR A 426 -12.57 -32.08 -9.81
N ALA A 427 -13.75 -32.59 -9.45
CA ALA A 427 -14.97 -31.80 -9.37
C ALA A 427 -14.88 -30.70 -8.31
N ARG A 428 -14.38 -31.02 -7.10
CA ARG A 428 -14.19 -30.04 -6.03
C ARG A 428 -13.22 -28.93 -6.46
N LEU A 429 -12.09 -29.30 -7.08
CA LEU A 429 -11.11 -28.34 -7.57
C LEU A 429 -11.66 -27.44 -8.70
N SER A 430 -12.46 -28.00 -9.61
CA SER A 430 -13.14 -27.22 -10.67
C SER A 430 -14.09 -26.17 -10.08
N ILE A 431 -14.93 -26.60 -9.13
CA ILE A 431 -15.87 -25.72 -8.42
C ILE A 431 -15.11 -24.60 -7.69
N ILE A 432 -14.04 -24.93 -6.95
CA ILE A 432 -13.21 -23.96 -6.24
C ILE A 432 -12.60 -22.92 -7.19
N LYS A 433 -12.09 -23.36 -8.34
CA LYS A 433 -11.51 -22.49 -9.36
C LYS A 433 -12.56 -21.53 -9.92
N ASP A 434 -13.78 -22.00 -10.12
CA ASP A 434 -14.90 -21.20 -10.61
C ASP A 434 -15.40 -20.18 -9.56
N ILE A 435 -15.42 -20.55 -8.28
CA ILE A 435 -15.68 -19.60 -7.18
C ILE A 435 -14.63 -18.48 -7.21
N ALA A 436 -13.35 -18.82 -7.33
CA ALA A 436 -12.26 -17.83 -7.36
C ALA A 436 -12.39 -16.86 -8.55
N LYS A 437 -12.73 -17.35 -9.75
CA LYS A 437 -12.99 -16.50 -10.92
C LYS A 437 -14.17 -15.57 -10.70
N GLY A 438 -15.30 -16.09 -10.19
CA GLY A 438 -16.48 -15.30 -9.89
C GLY A 438 -16.21 -14.21 -8.86
N LEU A 439 -15.43 -14.53 -7.83
CA LEU A 439 -15.06 -13.58 -6.78
C LEU A 439 -14.12 -12.49 -7.30
N ALA A 440 -13.11 -12.85 -8.09
CA ALA A 440 -12.21 -11.90 -8.72
C ALA A 440 -12.97 -10.93 -9.65
N TYR A 441 -13.93 -11.45 -10.43
CA TYR A 441 -14.80 -10.60 -11.25
C TYR A 441 -15.62 -9.63 -10.40
N LEU A 442 -16.21 -10.08 -9.29
CA LEU A 442 -16.94 -9.19 -8.37
C LEU A 442 -16.03 -8.11 -7.76
N HIS A 443 -14.81 -8.47 -7.36
CA HIS A 443 -13.85 -7.52 -6.78
C HIS A 443 -13.46 -6.43 -7.78
N ASN A 444 -13.35 -6.77 -9.07
CA ASN A 444 -13.06 -5.82 -10.13
C ASN A 444 -14.29 -5.00 -10.55
N SER A 445 -15.48 -5.60 -10.55
CA SER A 445 -16.72 -4.98 -11.05
C SER A 445 -17.43 -4.13 -10.00
N LEU A 446 -17.17 -4.38 -8.71
CA LEU A 446 -17.77 -3.65 -7.58
C LEU A 446 -16.70 -3.04 -6.67
N PRO A 447 -15.83 -2.14 -7.17
CA PRO A 447 -14.71 -1.57 -6.40
C PRO A 447 -15.17 -0.69 -5.23
N SER A 448 -16.41 -0.17 -5.30
CA SER A 448 -17.04 0.59 -4.21
C SER A 448 -17.53 -0.28 -3.05
N HIS A 449 -17.72 -1.59 -3.29
CA HIS A 449 -18.25 -2.51 -2.30
C HIS A 449 -17.12 -2.99 -1.41
N ARG A 450 -17.30 -2.82 -0.10
CA ARG A 450 -16.32 -3.25 0.90
C ARG A 450 -16.09 -4.76 0.86
N ALA A 451 -17.16 -5.53 0.87
CA ALA A 451 -17.15 -6.97 0.60
C ALA A 451 -18.12 -7.21 -0.58
N PRO A 452 -17.59 -7.24 -1.83
CA PRO A 452 -18.38 -7.35 -3.05
C PRO A 452 -19.36 -8.53 -3.06
N HIS A 453 -18.97 -9.70 -2.58
CA HIS A 453 -19.93 -10.79 -2.35
C HIS A 453 -20.65 -10.61 -1.02
N GLY A 454 -19.91 -10.40 0.06
CA GLY A 454 -20.43 -10.12 1.39
C GLY A 454 -21.09 -11.31 2.09
N ASN A 455 -21.38 -12.41 1.39
CA ASN A 455 -22.13 -13.55 1.94
C ASN A 455 -21.71 -14.87 1.29
N LEU A 456 -20.42 -15.03 1.00
CA LEU A 456 -19.92 -16.25 0.37
C LEU A 456 -19.95 -17.42 1.36
N LYS A 457 -20.64 -18.50 0.98
CA LYS A 457 -20.75 -19.77 1.73
C LYS A 457 -21.21 -20.87 0.78
N SER A 458 -21.02 -22.14 1.14
CA SER A 458 -21.39 -23.29 0.29
C SER A 458 -22.85 -23.30 -0.17
N SER A 459 -23.80 -22.86 0.67
CA SER A 459 -25.22 -22.73 0.29
C SER A 459 -25.52 -21.62 -0.74
N ASN A 460 -24.56 -20.73 -1.00
CA ASN A 460 -24.64 -19.67 -2.01
C ASN A 460 -23.78 -19.97 -3.25
N VAL A 461 -23.27 -21.20 -3.38
CA VAL A 461 -22.56 -21.71 -4.55
C VAL A 461 -23.48 -22.70 -5.25
N LEU A 462 -24.10 -22.31 -6.35
CA LEU A 462 -24.96 -23.18 -7.15
C LEU A 462 -24.09 -23.99 -8.09
N VAL A 463 -24.29 -25.31 -8.13
CA VAL A 463 -23.46 -26.22 -8.93
C VAL A 463 -24.30 -26.83 -10.03
N GLN A 464 -23.78 -26.78 -11.25
CA GLN A 464 -24.37 -27.40 -12.42
C GLN A 464 -23.42 -28.46 -12.98
N ARG A 465 -23.99 -29.58 -13.42
CA ARG A 465 -23.26 -30.65 -14.07
C ARG A 465 -23.59 -30.68 -15.57
N GLU A 466 -22.56 -30.68 -16.39
CA GLU A 466 -22.68 -30.87 -17.84
C GLU A 466 -21.75 -32.03 -18.25
N GLY A 467 -22.33 -33.19 -18.51
CA GLY A 467 -21.58 -34.43 -18.75
C GLY A 467 -20.74 -34.84 -17.53
N LEU A 468 -19.41 -34.80 -17.67
CA LEU A 468 -18.44 -35.09 -16.60
C LEU A 468 -17.92 -33.84 -15.89
N ASN A 469 -18.23 -32.64 -16.40
CA ASN A 469 -17.71 -31.39 -15.87
C ASN A 469 -18.70 -30.74 -14.90
N TYR A 470 -18.13 -30.08 -13.90
CA TYR A 470 -18.85 -29.30 -12.91
C TYR A 470 -18.50 -27.83 -13.06
N TYR A 471 -19.52 -27.00 -13.14
CA TYR A 471 -19.42 -25.55 -13.15
C TYR A 471 -20.21 -25.00 -11.98
N CYS A 472 -19.79 -23.85 -11.44
CA CYS A 472 -20.57 -23.19 -10.40
C CYS A 472 -20.89 -21.74 -10.72
N LYS A 473 -22.02 -21.28 -10.17
CA LYS A 473 -22.46 -19.89 -10.19
C LYS A 473 -22.68 -19.39 -8.75
N LEU A 474 -22.09 -18.24 -8.43
CA LEU A 474 -22.30 -17.58 -7.14
C LEU A 474 -23.65 -16.86 -7.13
N THR A 475 -24.37 -16.94 -6.02
CA THR A 475 -25.64 -16.23 -5.79
C THR A 475 -25.60 -15.40 -4.51
N ASP A 476 -26.63 -14.58 -4.27
CA ASP A 476 -26.75 -13.70 -3.09
C ASP A 476 -25.52 -12.77 -2.89
N TYR A 477 -24.89 -12.34 -3.99
CA TYR A 477 -23.77 -11.39 -3.99
C TYR A 477 -24.25 -9.93 -3.97
N GLY A 478 -23.41 -9.01 -3.48
CA GLY A 478 -23.67 -7.57 -3.55
C GLY A 478 -24.85 -7.07 -2.72
N LEU A 479 -25.35 -7.87 -1.76
CA LEU A 479 -26.49 -7.49 -0.90
C LEU A 479 -26.08 -6.69 0.34
N LEU A 480 -24.79 -6.62 0.67
CA LEU A 480 -24.29 -5.92 1.87
C LEU A 480 -24.74 -4.45 1.98
N PRO A 481 -24.75 -3.62 0.91
CA PRO A 481 -25.21 -2.23 0.99
C PRO A 481 -26.69 -2.07 1.35
N LEU A 482 -27.50 -3.12 1.13
CA LEU A 482 -28.94 -3.10 1.45
C LEU A 482 -29.21 -3.29 2.94
N LEU A 483 -28.18 -3.57 3.75
CA LEU A 483 -28.30 -3.83 5.18
C LEU A 483 -27.94 -2.58 5.97
N GLN A 484 -28.95 -1.90 6.51
CA GLN A 484 -28.82 -0.57 7.15
C GLN A 484 -28.16 -0.57 8.55
N SER A 485 -27.88 -1.73 9.16
CA SER A 485 -27.37 -1.81 10.54
C SER A 485 -26.20 -2.79 10.69
N GLN A 486 -25.18 -2.38 11.45
CA GLN A 486 -24.01 -3.20 11.79
C GLN A 486 -24.41 -4.51 12.50
N LYS A 487 -25.49 -4.52 13.29
CA LYS A 487 -26.10 -5.73 13.90
C LYS A 487 -26.74 -6.68 12.88
N VAL A 488 -27.06 -6.21 11.68
CA VAL A 488 -27.64 -7.03 10.61
C VAL A 488 -26.54 -7.65 9.75
N SER A 489 -25.37 -7.01 9.66
CA SER A 489 -24.17 -7.60 9.03
C SER A 489 -23.62 -8.83 9.75
N GLU A 490 -23.93 -9.03 11.06
CA GLU A 490 -23.65 -10.27 11.82
C GLU A 490 -24.29 -11.51 11.18
N ARG A 491 -25.32 -11.33 10.35
CA ARG A 491 -26.06 -12.43 9.72
C ARG A 491 -25.43 -12.92 8.42
N LEU A 492 -24.55 -12.13 7.82
CA LEU A 492 -23.84 -12.49 6.61
C LEU A 492 -22.58 -13.30 6.94
N ALA A 493 -22.10 -14.09 5.97
CA ALA A 493 -20.89 -14.89 6.14
C ALA A 493 -19.67 -14.05 6.55
N VAL A 494 -19.54 -12.82 6.03
CA VAL A 494 -18.44 -11.89 6.39
C VAL A 494 -18.48 -11.43 7.84
N GLY A 495 -19.61 -11.58 8.54
CA GLY A 495 -19.71 -11.33 9.97
C GLY A 495 -18.81 -12.24 10.82
N ARG A 496 -18.34 -13.36 10.26
CA ARG A 496 -17.36 -14.25 10.92
C ARG A 496 -15.90 -13.89 10.64
N SER A 497 -15.67 -12.94 9.74
CA SER A 497 -14.30 -12.53 9.41
C SER A 497 -13.60 -11.91 10.63
N PRO A 498 -12.28 -12.13 10.79
CA PRO A 498 -11.51 -11.54 11.91
C PRO A 498 -11.62 -10.01 11.96
N GLU A 499 -11.65 -9.36 10.80
CA GLU A 499 -11.83 -7.91 10.67
C GLU A 499 -13.18 -7.44 11.22
N TYR A 500 -14.25 -8.21 11.00
CA TYR A 500 -15.56 -7.92 11.58
C TYR A 500 -15.57 -8.08 13.11
N GLY A 501 -15.04 -9.21 13.62
CA GLY A 501 -14.99 -9.49 15.06
C GLY A 501 -14.16 -8.49 15.85
N LEU A 502 -13.18 -7.85 15.20
CA LEU A 502 -12.35 -6.77 15.76
C LEU A 502 -12.98 -5.38 15.65
N GLY A 503 -14.18 -5.26 15.09
CA GLY A 503 -14.81 -3.97 14.82
C GLY A 503 -14.08 -3.13 13.76
N LYS A 504 -13.18 -3.75 12.97
CA LYS A 504 -12.53 -3.10 11.83
C LYS A 504 -13.52 -2.97 10.68
N ARG A 505 -13.25 -2.05 9.76
CA ARG A 505 -14.06 -1.85 8.55
C ARG A 505 -13.82 -3.02 7.60
N LEU A 506 -14.89 -3.69 7.17
CA LEU A 506 -14.82 -4.76 6.16
C LEU A 506 -14.09 -4.31 4.89
N THR A 507 -13.33 -5.22 4.30
CA THR A 507 -12.62 -5.09 3.03
C THR A 507 -12.89 -6.33 2.17
N HIS A 508 -12.34 -6.34 0.94
CA HIS A 508 -12.46 -7.50 0.05
C HIS A 508 -11.82 -8.76 0.67
N LYS A 509 -10.95 -8.59 1.68
CA LYS A 509 -10.38 -9.70 2.46
C LYS A 509 -11.42 -10.43 3.31
N ALA A 510 -12.55 -9.81 3.65
CA ALA A 510 -13.67 -10.53 4.26
C ALA A 510 -14.20 -11.64 3.34
N ASP A 511 -14.32 -11.35 2.04
CA ASP A 511 -14.74 -12.35 1.05
C ASP A 511 -13.67 -13.44 0.87
N VAL A 512 -12.38 -13.07 0.92
CA VAL A 512 -11.26 -14.01 0.88
C VAL A 512 -11.28 -14.94 2.11
N TYR A 513 -11.59 -14.41 3.29
CA TYR A 513 -11.80 -15.21 4.50
C TYR A 513 -12.94 -16.22 4.31
N CYS A 514 -14.09 -15.76 3.80
CA CYS A 514 -15.22 -16.65 3.51
C CYS A 514 -14.88 -17.70 2.45
N PHE A 515 -14.10 -17.34 1.43
CA PHE A 515 -13.58 -18.28 0.44
C PHE A 515 -12.68 -19.35 1.08
N GLY A 516 -11.82 -18.94 2.02
CA GLY A 516 -11.02 -19.84 2.85
C GLY A 516 -11.86 -20.85 3.63
N ILE A 517 -12.99 -20.44 4.19
CA ILE A 517 -13.91 -21.36 4.90
C ILE A 517 -14.54 -22.36 3.93
N VAL A 518 -14.96 -21.92 2.74
CA VAL A 518 -15.53 -22.82 1.71
C VAL A 518 -14.48 -23.81 1.19
N LEU A 519 -13.21 -23.39 1.07
CA LEU A 519 -12.09 -24.28 0.76
C LEU A 519 -11.93 -25.38 1.83
N LEU A 520 -11.91 -24.98 3.11
CA LEU A 520 -11.81 -25.95 4.21
C LEU A 520 -13.00 -26.90 4.25
N GLU A 521 -14.22 -26.41 4.03
CA GLU A 521 -15.43 -27.24 3.93
C GLU A 521 -15.33 -28.25 2.79
N ALA A 522 -14.87 -27.82 1.61
CA ALA A 522 -14.69 -28.69 0.44
C ALA A 522 -13.56 -29.71 0.62
N ILE A 523 -12.51 -29.41 1.37
CA ILE A 523 -11.40 -30.34 1.62
C ILE A 523 -11.76 -31.34 2.71
N THR A 524 -12.35 -30.87 3.81
CA THR A 524 -12.58 -31.67 5.01
C THR A 524 -13.91 -32.42 4.99
N GLY A 525 -14.86 -31.98 4.16
CA GLY A 525 -16.23 -32.49 4.19
C GLY A 525 -16.97 -32.17 5.48
N LYS A 526 -16.43 -31.29 6.33
CA LYS A 526 -17.05 -30.88 7.60
C LYS A 526 -17.86 -29.60 7.41
N ILE A 527 -19.03 -29.56 8.04
CA ILE A 527 -19.89 -28.38 8.06
C ILE A 527 -19.23 -27.29 8.92
N PRO A 528 -18.99 -26.07 8.39
CA PRO A 528 -18.53 -24.94 9.19
C PRO A 528 -19.59 -24.56 10.23
N ASP A 529 -19.19 -24.36 11.49
CA ASP A 529 -20.13 -24.05 12.58
C ASP A 529 -20.97 -22.81 12.27
N ASP A 530 -22.28 -22.90 12.49
CA ASP A 530 -23.26 -21.89 12.14
C ASP A 530 -23.67 -20.96 13.30
N GLY A 531 -23.10 -21.20 14.49
CA GLY A 531 -23.29 -20.46 15.74
C GLY A 531 -22.85 -18.99 15.71
N PRO A 532 -23.21 -18.21 16.76
CA PRO A 532 -22.73 -16.84 16.92
C PRO A 532 -21.20 -16.82 17.09
N PRO A 533 -20.50 -15.76 16.62
CA PRO A 533 -19.08 -15.60 16.88
C PRO A 533 -18.86 -15.64 18.41
N PRO A 534 -17.78 -16.28 18.90
CA PRO A 534 -17.53 -16.35 20.34
C PRO A 534 -17.51 -14.94 20.90
N GLN A 535 -18.56 -14.59 21.66
CA GLN A 535 -18.57 -13.37 22.43
C GLN A 535 -17.46 -13.52 23.45
N GLN A 536 -16.56 -12.55 23.46
CA GLN A 536 -15.50 -12.50 24.45
C GLN A 536 -16.15 -12.39 25.84
N ARG A 537 -15.98 -13.47 26.64
CA ARG A 537 -16.39 -13.71 28.04
C ARG A 537 -17.71 -14.47 28.23
N ASP A 538 -17.59 -15.78 28.27
CA ASP A 538 -18.22 -16.54 29.36
C ASP A 538 -17.25 -16.57 30.55
N LYS A 539 -17.78 -16.27 31.75
CA LYS A 539 -17.05 -16.21 33.03
C LYS A 539 -16.77 -17.59 33.64
N GLU A 540 -17.04 -18.67 32.93
CA GLU A 540 -16.79 -20.03 33.40
C GLU A 540 -15.93 -20.72 32.35
N GLY A 541 -14.73 -21.15 32.77
CA GLY A 541 -13.67 -21.69 31.94
C GLY A 541 -14.00 -23.06 31.34
N THR A 542 -15.01 -23.11 30.48
CA THR A 542 -15.31 -24.25 29.62
C THR A 542 -14.83 -23.92 28.21
N THR A 543 -13.89 -24.72 27.73
CA THR A 543 -13.23 -24.64 26.42
C THR A 543 -14.22 -24.34 25.29
N SER A 544 -14.15 -23.15 24.70
CA SER A 544 -14.94 -22.80 23.52
C SER A 544 -14.60 -23.75 22.38
N MET A 545 -15.59 -24.46 21.84
CA MET A 545 -15.44 -25.31 20.65
C MET A 545 -14.63 -24.59 19.56
N GLU A 546 -13.59 -25.25 19.05
CA GLU A 546 -12.73 -24.71 18.00
C GLU A 546 -13.52 -24.57 16.69
N ASP A 547 -13.59 -23.37 16.12
CA ASP A 547 -14.05 -23.12 14.75
C ASP A 547 -13.28 -24.01 13.74
N LEU A 548 -13.88 -24.37 12.60
CA LEU A 548 -13.32 -25.30 11.59
C LEU A 548 -11.87 -24.91 11.20
N SER A 549 -11.63 -23.60 11.02
CA SER A 549 -10.29 -23.06 10.73
C SER A 549 -9.28 -23.30 11.85
N GLY A 550 -9.73 -23.25 13.11
CA GLY A 550 -8.93 -23.54 14.30
C GLY A 550 -8.63 -25.03 14.43
N TRP A 551 -9.63 -25.89 14.24
CA TRP A 551 -9.46 -27.34 14.28
C TRP A 551 -8.46 -27.83 13.22
N VAL A 552 -8.61 -27.39 11.95
CA VAL A 552 -7.67 -27.77 10.87
C VAL A 552 -6.26 -27.28 11.19
N ARG A 553 -6.11 -26.06 11.72
CA ARG A 553 -4.81 -25.50 12.11
C ARG A 553 -4.16 -26.31 13.25
N SER A 554 -4.95 -26.75 14.22
CA SER A 554 -4.49 -27.62 15.32
C SER A 554 -4.01 -28.98 14.81
N ALA A 555 -4.79 -29.59 13.91
CA ALA A 555 -4.44 -30.86 13.27
C ALA A 555 -3.14 -30.74 12.45
N VAL A 556 -3.04 -29.71 11.60
CA VAL A 556 -1.85 -29.46 10.75
C VAL A 556 -0.58 -29.15 11.56
N ASN A 557 -0.72 -28.44 12.69
CA ASN A 557 0.42 -28.11 13.55
C ASN A 557 0.94 -29.30 14.36
N SER A 558 0.09 -30.29 14.61
CA SER A 558 0.43 -31.48 15.40
C SER A 558 1.14 -32.52 14.55
N ASP A 559 0.57 -32.87 13.39
CA ASP A 559 1.19 -33.69 12.34
C ASP A 559 0.34 -33.57 11.07
N TRP A 560 0.95 -33.36 9.89
CA TRP A 560 0.22 -33.36 8.62
C TRP A 560 -0.34 -34.76 8.35
N SER A 561 -1.59 -34.98 8.78
CA SER A 561 -2.28 -36.25 8.60
C SER A 561 -3.32 -36.16 7.48
N THR A 562 -3.49 -37.25 6.73
CA THR A 562 -4.61 -37.40 5.79
C THR A 562 -5.97 -37.43 6.48
N ASP A 563 -6.02 -37.53 7.80
CA ASP A 563 -7.25 -37.55 8.61
C ASP A 563 -8.07 -36.25 8.54
N ILE A 564 -7.48 -35.17 8.02
CA ILE A 564 -8.23 -33.92 7.77
C ILE A 564 -9.04 -33.96 6.47
N LEU A 565 -8.73 -34.87 5.56
CA LEU A 565 -9.34 -34.94 4.23
C LEU A 565 -10.69 -35.67 4.30
N ASP A 566 -11.64 -35.24 3.47
CA ASP A 566 -12.91 -35.96 3.32
C ASP A 566 -12.67 -37.37 2.78
N LEU A 567 -13.31 -38.37 3.38
CA LEU A 567 -13.22 -39.78 2.99
C LEU A 567 -13.55 -39.99 1.50
N GLU A 568 -14.42 -39.15 0.93
CA GLU A 568 -14.79 -39.21 -0.50
C GLU A 568 -13.67 -38.80 -1.46
N ILE A 569 -12.72 -37.96 -1.03
CA ILE A 569 -11.57 -37.54 -1.85
C ILE A 569 -10.27 -38.24 -1.45
N MET A 570 -10.22 -38.82 -0.24
CA MET A 570 -9.06 -39.57 0.25
C MET A 570 -8.66 -40.74 -0.62
N GLN A 571 -9.61 -41.36 -1.34
CA GLN A 571 -9.34 -42.53 -2.19
C GLN A 571 -8.42 -42.21 -3.38
N SER A 572 -8.34 -40.95 -3.81
CA SER A 572 -7.44 -40.50 -4.87
C SER A 572 -6.04 -40.19 -4.31
N ARG A 573 -5.15 -41.19 -4.32
CA ARG A 573 -3.78 -41.05 -3.77
C ARG A 573 -2.89 -40.07 -4.54
N GLU A 574 -3.14 -39.87 -5.83
CA GLU A 574 -2.30 -39.01 -6.68
C GLU A 574 -2.51 -37.50 -6.40
N GLY A 575 -3.63 -37.11 -5.77
CA GLY A 575 -3.99 -35.71 -5.48
C GLY A 575 -3.63 -35.20 -4.09
N HIS A 576 -3.13 -36.04 -3.17
CA HIS A 576 -2.93 -35.64 -1.76
C HIS A 576 -1.99 -34.44 -1.59
N GLY A 577 -0.93 -34.36 -2.40
CA GLY A 577 -0.01 -33.22 -2.37
C GLY A 577 -0.71 -31.90 -2.74
N GLU A 578 -1.57 -31.91 -3.75
CA GLU A 578 -2.37 -30.75 -4.16
C GLU A 578 -3.43 -30.39 -3.12
N MET A 579 -4.06 -31.39 -2.50
CA MET A 579 -5.03 -31.18 -1.42
C MET A 579 -4.38 -30.47 -0.22
N PHE A 580 -3.16 -30.84 0.14
CA PHE A 580 -2.43 -30.17 1.22
C PHE A 580 -1.97 -28.76 0.84
N GLN A 581 -1.55 -28.52 -0.40
CA GLN A 581 -1.27 -27.16 -0.89
C GLN A 581 -2.52 -26.28 -0.83
N LEU A 582 -3.67 -26.83 -1.23
CA LEU A 582 -4.94 -26.11 -1.15
C LEU A 582 -5.38 -25.88 0.29
N THR A 583 -5.08 -26.81 1.20
CA THR A 583 -5.31 -26.64 2.64
C THR A 583 -4.48 -25.49 3.21
N ASP A 584 -3.21 -25.38 2.83
CA ASP A 584 -2.33 -24.28 3.24
C ASP A 584 -2.87 -22.93 2.74
N LEU A 585 -3.27 -22.86 1.46
CA LEU A 585 -3.93 -21.69 0.88
C LEU A 585 -5.22 -21.33 1.64
N ALA A 586 -6.02 -22.32 2.03
CA ALA A 586 -7.24 -22.10 2.80
C ALA A 586 -6.93 -21.55 4.21
N LEU A 587 -5.86 -22.03 4.85
CA LEU A 587 -5.39 -21.52 6.14
C LEU A 587 -4.81 -20.11 6.05
N GLU A 588 -4.19 -19.75 4.92
CA GLU A 588 -3.74 -18.39 4.62
C GLU A 588 -4.93 -17.46 4.40
N CYS A 589 -5.95 -17.90 3.65
CA CYS A 589 -7.19 -17.15 3.46
C CYS A 589 -7.96 -16.93 4.77
N THR A 590 -7.98 -17.95 5.64
CA THR A 590 -8.66 -17.90 6.96
C THR A 590 -7.76 -17.37 8.07
N TYR A 591 -6.59 -16.83 7.75
CA TYR A 591 -5.64 -16.37 8.74
C TYR A 591 -6.27 -15.30 9.63
N LYS A 592 -6.42 -15.65 10.91
CA LYS A 592 -6.88 -14.71 11.93
C LYS A 592 -5.88 -13.57 11.98
N LEU A 593 -6.36 -12.34 11.74
CA LEU A 593 -5.62 -11.08 11.95
C LEU A 593 -5.03 -10.91 13.37
N TYR A 594 -5.17 -11.91 14.25
CA TYR A 594 -4.60 -11.95 15.59
C TYR A 594 -3.09 -12.25 15.64
N GLN A 595 -2.39 -12.19 14.51
CA GLN A 595 -0.92 -12.13 14.49
C GLN A 595 -0.39 -10.84 13.83
N GLU A 596 -1.23 -9.83 13.58
CA GLU A 596 -0.79 -8.43 13.38
C GLU A 596 -0.63 -7.66 14.70
N THR A 597 -0.65 -8.34 15.84
CA THR A 597 0.33 -7.96 16.85
C THR A 597 1.60 -8.74 16.53
N GLY A 598 2.35 -8.22 15.55
CA GLY A 598 3.79 -8.12 15.79
C GLY A 598 3.93 -7.63 17.23
N PRO A 599 4.82 -8.25 18.03
CA PRO A 599 4.85 -7.97 19.45
C PRO A 599 4.81 -6.45 19.62
N PRO A 600 3.97 -5.90 20.53
CA PRO A 600 3.84 -4.45 20.72
C PRO A 600 5.22 -3.82 20.71
N ALA A 601 5.40 -2.52 20.41
CA ALA A 601 6.76 -1.93 20.41
C ALA A 601 7.62 -2.39 21.63
N SER A 602 6.97 -2.66 22.77
CA SER A 602 7.54 -3.41 23.90
C SER A 602 8.08 -4.81 23.61
N GLY A 603 7.40 -5.71 22.91
CA GLY A 603 7.92 -7.04 22.59
C GLY A 603 8.92 -7.11 21.42
N LEU A 604 8.91 -6.19 20.44
CA LEU A 604 10.07 -6.07 19.52
C LEU A 604 11.30 -5.60 20.31
N VAL A 605 11.10 -4.68 21.26
CA VAL A 605 12.14 -4.27 22.22
C VAL A 605 12.58 -5.43 23.10
N MET A 606 11.67 -6.29 23.59
CA MET A 606 12.04 -7.49 24.35
C MET A 606 12.83 -8.49 23.51
N ILE A 607 12.44 -8.70 22.24
CA ILE A 607 13.20 -9.57 21.32
C ILE A 607 14.60 -8.99 21.08
N ALA A 608 14.69 -7.69 20.78
CA ALA A 608 15.97 -7.00 20.58
C ALA A 608 16.85 -7.07 21.82
N LEU A 609 16.28 -6.84 23.02
CA LEU A 609 16.98 -6.90 24.30
C LEU A 609 17.44 -8.33 24.62
N ALA A 610 16.58 -9.33 24.42
CA ALA A 610 16.93 -10.72 24.64
C ALA A 610 18.09 -11.16 23.73
N HIS A 611 18.05 -10.79 22.45
CA HIS A 611 19.14 -11.06 21.51
C HIS A 611 20.42 -10.31 21.88
N ALA A 612 20.31 -9.03 22.27
CA ALA A 612 21.46 -8.23 22.70
C ALA A 612 22.15 -8.82 23.93
N LEU A 613 21.38 -9.21 24.95
CA LEU A 613 21.91 -9.80 26.19
C LEU A 613 22.44 -11.22 25.99
N ALA A 614 21.75 -12.04 25.19
CA ALA A 614 22.21 -13.38 24.85
C ALA A 614 23.52 -13.35 24.06
N LEU A 615 23.62 -12.44 23.07
CA LEU A 615 24.84 -12.27 22.29
C LEU A 615 25.97 -11.66 23.14
N PHE A 616 25.66 -10.69 24.01
CA PHE A 616 26.62 -10.17 24.99
C PHE A 616 27.22 -11.30 25.83
N ALA A 617 26.37 -12.15 26.42
CA ALA A 617 26.83 -13.28 27.23
C ALA A 617 27.63 -14.29 26.40
N ALA A 618 27.17 -14.63 25.19
CA ALA A 618 27.85 -15.56 24.29
C ALA A 618 29.22 -15.05 23.85
N VAL A 619 29.34 -13.77 23.48
CA VAL A 619 30.62 -13.16 23.10
C VAL A 619 31.52 -13.03 24.32
N ALA A 620 31.03 -12.56 25.47
CA ALA A 620 31.84 -12.41 26.68
C ALA A 620 32.44 -13.73 27.16
N SER A 621 31.67 -14.83 27.07
CA SER A 621 32.12 -16.17 27.45
C SER A 621 33.04 -16.83 26.43
N SER A 622 32.91 -16.50 25.14
CA SER A 622 33.67 -17.14 24.05
C SER A 622 34.83 -16.30 23.51
N ILE A 623 34.96 -15.03 23.88
CA ILE A 623 35.97 -14.11 23.32
C ILE A 623 37.40 -14.61 23.55
N ASN A 624 37.66 -15.25 24.69
CA ASN A 624 38.97 -15.82 25.02
C ASN A 624 39.27 -17.16 24.32
N VAL A 625 38.25 -17.80 23.72
CA VAL A 625 38.38 -19.10 23.05
C VAL A 625 38.42 -18.91 21.54
N SER A 626 37.46 -18.18 20.98
CA SER A 626 37.28 -18.02 19.53
C SER A 626 37.65 -16.64 19.01
N GLY A 627 38.05 -15.70 19.88
CA GLY A 627 38.17 -14.29 19.51
C GLY A 627 36.80 -13.61 19.29
N GLY A 628 35.70 -14.26 19.68
CA GLY A 628 34.34 -13.75 19.45
C GLY A 628 33.82 -13.99 18.02
N HIS A 629 34.46 -14.86 17.24
CA HIS A 629 34.04 -15.24 15.89
C HIS A 629 32.79 -16.13 15.92
N VAL A 630 31.62 -15.53 16.12
CA VAL A 630 30.31 -16.22 16.17
C VAL A 630 29.42 -15.95 14.95
N ASN A 631 29.96 -15.28 13.93
CA ASN A 631 29.27 -14.88 12.71
C ASN A 631 30.19 -15.10 11.49
N PRO A 632 29.75 -15.82 10.44
CA PRO A 632 30.52 -16.00 9.23
C PRO A 632 30.95 -14.70 8.56
N ALA A 633 30.11 -13.66 8.61
CA ALA A 633 30.41 -12.34 8.06
C ALA A 633 31.55 -11.64 8.83
N ILE A 634 31.61 -11.79 10.16
CA ILE A 634 32.72 -11.28 10.98
C ILE A 634 34.02 -12.02 10.64
N THR A 635 33.96 -13.36 10.53
CA THR A 635 35.13 -14.17 10.14
C THR A 635 35.64 -13.78 8.75
N PHE A 636 34.74 -13.52 7.80
CA PHE A 636 35.09 -13.02 6.47
C PHE A 636 35.77 -11.64 6.53
N ALA A 637 35.22 -10.72 7.30
CA ALA A 637 35.79 -9.40 7.48
C ALA A 637 37.21 -9.47 8.07
N ALA A 638 37.43 -10.29 9.10
CA ALA A 638 38.74 -10.48 9.70
C ALA A 638 39.74 -11.14 8.73
N LEU A 639 39.27 -12.03 7.85
CA LEU A 639 40.10 -12.64 6.80
C LEU A 639 40.56 -11.58 5.79
N LEU A 640 39.64 -10.72 5.34
CA LEU A 640 39.97 -9.60 4.45
C LEU A 640 40.95 -8.60 5.07
N GLY A 641 40.83 -8.33 6.37
CA GLY A 641 41.76 -7.48 7.11
C GLY A 641 43.10 -8.15 7.46
N GLY A 642 43.34 -9.39 7.01
CA GLY A 642 44.58 -10.12 7.29
C GLY A 642 44.77 -10.51 8.76
N ARG A 643 43.70 -10.49 9.56
CA ARG A 643 43.73 -10.78 11.02
C ARG A 643 43.59 -12.26 11.34
N ILE A 644 43.22 -13.07 10.36
CA ILE A 644 43.07 -14.53 10.48
C ILE A 644 43.54 -15.22 9.20
N SER A 645 44.08 -16.44 9.31
CA SER A 645 44.45 -17.24 8.14
C SER A 645 43.23 -17.87 7.47
N VAL A 646 43.33 -18.14 6.16
CA VAL A 646 42.29 -18.81 5.37
C VAL A 646 41.86 -20.13 6.01
N VAL A 647 42.82 -20.94 6.46
CA VAL A 647 42.55 -22.24 7.10
C VAL A 647 41.70 -22.07 8.36
N ARG A 648 42.06 -21.12 9.24
CA ARG A 648 41.31 -20.88 10.48
C ARG A 648 39.92 -20.28 10.20
N ALA A 649 39.79 -19.45 9.17
CA ALA A 649 38.49 -18.92 8.74
C ALA A 649 37.54 -20.05 8.29
N ILE A 650 38.03 -21.02 7.52
CA ILE A 650 37.26 -22.20 7.10
C ILE A 650 36.78 -23.00 8.32
N TYR A 651 37.66 -23.25 9.30
CA TYR A 651 37.27 -23.94 10.53
C TYR A 651 36.16 -23.20 11.28
N TYR A 652 36.24 -21.88 11.41
CA TYR A 652 35.18 -21.10 12.06
C TYR A 652 33.87 -21.15 11.30
N TRP A 653 33.88 -21.04 9.96
CA TRP A 653 32.64 -21.15 9.18
C TRP A 653 31.96 -22.50 9.35
N ILE A 654 32.72 -23.60 9.29
CA ILE A 654 32.17 -24.94 9.51
C ILE A 654 31.56 -25.03 10.91
N ALA A 655 32.28 -24.59 11.94
CA ALA A 655 31.79 -24.63 13.32
C ALA A 655 30.53 -23.78 13.53
N GLN A 656 30.47 -22.58 12.95
CA GLN A 656 29.33 -21.67 13.05
C GLN A 656 28.08 -22.23 12.34
N LEU A 657 28.24 -22.79 11.13
CA LEU A 657 27.14 -23.40 10.38
C LEU A 657 26.62 -24.67 11.08
N LEU A 658 27.52 -25.55 11.52
CA LEU A 658 27.14 -26.75 12.28
C LEU A 658 26.44 -26.38 13.58
N GLY A 659 26.97 -25.40 14.32
CA GLY A 659 26.36 -24.90 15.55
C GLY A 659 24.94 -24.36 15.32
N SER A 660 24.71 -23.65 14.21
CA SER A 660 23.38 -23.16 13.85
C SER A 660 22.39 -24.28 13.51
N ILE A 661 22.83 -25.32 12.78
CA ILE A 661 22.02 -26.50 12.49
C ILE A 661 21.65 -27.23 13.79
N VAL A 662 22.63 -27.49 14.66
CA VAL A 662 22.42 -28.18 15.94
C VAL A 662 21.45 -27.37 16.82
N ALA A 663 21.63 -26.06 16.93
CA ALA A 663 20.73 -25.20 17.68
C ALA A 663 19.29 -25.25 17.13
N SER A 664 19.13 -25.26 15.81
CA SER A 664 17.81 -25.34 15.15
C SER A 664 17.14 -26.71 15.35
N LEU A 665 17.91 -27.80 15.33
CA LEU A 665 17.43 -29.15 15.63
C LEU A 665 17.04 -29.31 17.10
N LEU A 666 17.85 -28.77 18.02
CA LEU A 666 17.54 -28.76 19.46
C LEU A 666 16.29 -27.94 19.74
N LEU A 667 16.13 -26.78 19.09
CA LEU A 667 14.91 -25.99 19.22
C LEU A 667 13.70 -26.81 18.77
N ARG A 668 13.77 -27.44 17.59
CA ARG A 668 12.70 -28.32 17.08
C ARG A 668 12.36 -29.46 18.03
N LEU A 669 13.37 -30.05 18.69
CA LEU A 669 13.19 -31.11 19.68
C LEU A 669 12.44 -30.59 20.92
N VAL A 670 12.88 -29.45 21.48
CA VAL A 670 12.30 -28.84 22.68
C VAL A 670 10.88 -28.31 22.41
N THR A 671 10.58 -27.94 21.18
CA THR A 671 9.29 -27.40 20.76
C THR A 671 8.35 -28.46 20.17
N ASN A 672 8.46 -29.73 20.55
CA ASN A 672 7.61 -30.83 20.08
C ASN A 672 7.43 -30.87 18.54
N GLY A 673 8.53 -30.78 17.80
CA GLY A 673 8.51 -30.94 16.35
C GLY A 673 8.18 -29.68 15.54
N MET A 674 7.84 -28.55 16.19
CA MET A 674 7.61 -27.27 15.50
C MET A 674 8.79 -26.91 14.61
N ARG A 675 8.51 -26.61 13.33
CA ARG A 675 9.54 -26.19 12.36
C ARG A 675 9.97 -24.75 12.67
N PRO A 676 11.28 -24.48 12.87
CA PRO A 676 11.75 -23.13 13.13
C PRO A 676 11.47 -22.23 11.92
N VAL A 677 10.95 -21.03 12.20
CA VAL A 677 10.68 -20.03 11.17
C VAL A 677 12.00 -19.37 10.77
N GLY A 678 12.39 -19.53 9.50
CA GLY A 678 13.56 -18.84 8.93
C GLY A 678 13.29 -17.35 8.65
N PHE A 679 14.33 -16.63 8.27
CA PHE A 679 14.24 -15.22 7.90
C PHE A 679 13.58 -15.08 6.53
N TYR A 680 12.74 -14.06 6.36
CA TYR A 680 12.04 -13.76 5.11
C TYR A 680 11.88 -12.25 4.96
N VAL A 681 11.89 -11.79 3.71
CA VAL A 681 11.59 -10.39 3.38
C VAL A 681 10.08 -10.20 3.44
N HIS A 682 9.63 -9.17 4.15
CA HIS A 682 8.21 -8.84 4.29
C HIS A 682 7.59 -8.54 2.92
N SER A 683 6.30 -8.83 2.74
CA SER A 683 5.59 -8.71 1.44
C SER A 683 5.54 -7.27 0.89
N GLU A 684 5.77 -6.28 1.74
CA GLU A 684 5.80 -4.85 1.39
C GLU A 684 7.20 -4.34 1.02
N VAL A 685 8.24 -5.16 1.19
CA VAL A 685 9.64 -4.81 0.93
C VAL A 685 10.13 -5.60 -0.28
N SER A 686 10.72 -4.92 -1.27
CA SER A 686 11.29 -5.60 -2.42
C SER A 686 12.57 -6.38 -2.05
N GLU A 687 12.91 -7.38 -2.85
CA GLU A 687 14.13 -8.18 -2.63
C GLU A 687 15.41 -7.33 -2.64
N VAL A 688 15.42 -6.27 -3.46
CA VAL A 688 16.55 -5.33 -3.55
C VAL A 688 16.64 -4.47 -2.30
N GLU A 689 15.52 -4.00 -1.76
CA GLU A 689 15.49 -3.23 -0.51
C GLU A 689 15.92 -4.09 0.68
N GLY A 690 15.47 -5.35 0.76
CA GLY A 690 15.92 -6.30 1.76
C GLY A 690 17.43 -6.57 1.67
N LEU A 691 17.98 -6.67 0.46
CA LEU A 691 19.42 -6.79 0.25
C LEU A 691 20.20 -5.56 0.76
N ILE A 692 19.75 -4.35 0.41
CA ILE A 692 20.39 -3.11 0.85
C ILE A 692 20.35 -2.99 2.38
N LEU A 693 19.23 -3.38 2.99
CA LEU A 693 19.05 -3.35 4.43
C LEU A 693 20.03 -4.29 5.15
N GLU A 694 20.13 -5.56 4.73
CA GLU A 694 21.11 -6.51 5.29
C GLU A 694 22.57 -6.05 5.12
N ILE A 695 22.91 -5.40 4.00
CA ILE A 695 24.24 -4.80 3.79
C ILE A 695 24.51 -3.73 4.86
N ALA A 696 23.58 -2.81 5.05
CA ALA A 696 23.73 -1.69 5.99
C ALA A 696 23.82 -2.15 7.45
N LEU A 697 22.94 -3.07 7.85
CA LEU A 697 22.92 -3.62 9.21
C LEU A 697 24.21 -4.39 9.51
N THR A 698 24.66 -5.23 8.56
CA THR A 698 25.89 -6.01 8.75
C THR A 698 27.14 -5.12 8.74
N PHE A 699 27.16 -4.06 7.93
CA PHE A 699 28.22 -3.06 7.97
C PHE A 699 28.37 -2.46 9.38
N GLY A 700 27.27 -2.00 9.99
CA GLY A 700 27.28 -1.42 11.34
C GLY A 700 27.77 -2.41 12.42
N LEU A 701 27.33 -3.67 12.33
CA LEU A 701 27.79 -4.74 13.23
C LEU A 701 29.31 -4.96 13.08
N VAL A 702 29.78 -5.18 11.85
CA VAL A 702 31.19 -5.51 11.59
C VAL A 702 32.11 -4.33 11.90
N TYR A 703 31.68 -3.10 11.60
CA TYR A 703 32.43 -1.90 11.98
C TYR A 703 32.60 -1.80 13.50
N THR A 704 31.55 -2.08 14.28
CA THR A 704 31.60 -2.10 15.75
C THR A 704 32.56 -3.17 16.27
N VAL A 705 32.51 -4.38 15.68
CA VAL A 705 33.44 -5.47 16.01
C VAL A 705 34.88 -5.06 15.71
N TYR A 706 35.12 -4.39 14.58
CA TYR A 706 36.45 -3.87 14.23
C TYR A 706 36.95 -2.88 15.28
N ALA A 707 36.14 -1.87 15.59
CA ALA A 707 36.50 -0.81 16.53
C ALA A 707 36.75 -1.30 17.97
N THR A 708 35.98 -2.30 18.40
CA THR A 708 35.99 -2.72 19.81
C THR A 708 36.74 -4.03 20.07
N ALA A 709 36.83 -4.95 19.11
CA ALA A 709 37.41 -6.27 19.34
C ALA A 709 38.71 -6.52 18.55
N ILE A 710 38.74 -6.11 17.28
CA ILE A 710 39.83 -6.47 16.35
C ILE A 710 40.96 -5.45 16.35
N ASP A 711 40.66 -4.15 16.42
CA ASP A 711 41.67 -3.08 16.30
C ASP A 711 42.77 -3.24 17.37
N PRO A 712 44.06 -3.37 17.00
CA PRO A 712 45.15 -3.48 17.96
C PRO A 712 45.35 -2.20 18.80
N LYS A 713 44.88 -1.04 18.33
CA LYS A 713 44.96 0.27 19.02
C LYS A 713 43.75 0.57 19.91
N ARG A 714 42.83 -0.38 20.09
CA ARG A 714 41.58 -0.21 20.87
C ARG A 714 41.76 0.18 22.33
N GLY A 715 42.90 -0.12 22.95
CA GLY A 715 43.14 0.17 24.37
C GLY A 715 42.07 -0.43 25.30
N SER A 716 41.60 0.34 26.28
CA SER A 716 40.58 -0.08 27.25
C SER A 716 39.19 -0.32 26.64
N ILE A 717 38.93 0.15 25.42
CA ILE A 717 37.66 -0.08 24.70
C ILE A 717 37.44 -1.58 24.43
N GLY A 718 38.53 -2.35 24.33
CA GLY A 718 38.49 -3.81 24.19
C GLY A 718 37.67 -4.54 25.26
N ILE A 719 37.62 -3.99 26.48
CA ILE A 719 36.87 -4.57 27.60
C ILE A 719 35.36 -4.49 27.37
N MET A 720 34.90 -3.48 26.63
CA MET A 720 33.47 -3.26 26.35
C MET A 720 32.99 -3.94 25.06
N ALA A 721 33.85 -4.66 24.35
CA ALA A 721 33.52 -5.26 23.06
C ALA A 721 32.29 -6.17 23.08
N PRO A 722 32.12 -7.10 24.05
CA PRO A 722 30.92 -7.93 24.11
C PRO A 722 29.64 -7.10 24.26
N LEU A 723 29.68 -6.02 25.05
CA LEU A 723 28.52 -5.16 25.30
C LEU A 723 28.18 -4.34 24.06
N ALA A 724 29.19 -3.76 23.41
CA ALA A 724 29.01 -3.01 22.16
C ALA A 724 28.43 -3.90 21.05
N ILE A 725 28.92 -5.12 20.91
CA ILE A 725 28.43 -6.10 19.93
C ILE A 725 26.98 -6.52 20.24
N GLY A 726 26.64 -6.76 21.51
CA GLY A 726 25.26 -7.04 21.92
C GLY A 726 24.31 -5.88 21.61
N LEU A 727 24.70 -4.65 21.98
CA LEU A 727 23.87 -3.45 21.77
C LEU A 727 23.66 -3.12 20.29
N ILE A 728 24.69 -3.22 19.44
CA ILE A 728 24.52 -2.95 18.01
C ILE A 728 23.62 -3.99 17.33
N VAL A 729 23.69 -5.26 17.72
CA VAL A 729 22.77 -6.29 17.22
C VAL A 729 21.34 -6.02 17.70
N GLY A 730 21.15 -5.61 18.96
CA GLY A 730 19.85 -5.18 19.46
C GLY A 730 19.28 -4.00 18.67
N ALA A 731 20.09 -2.97 18.43
CA ALA A 731 19.70 -1.81 17.64
C ALA A 731 19.34 -2.19 16.20
N ASN A 732 20.14 -3.05 15.56
CA ASN A 732 19.87 -3.52 14.21
C ASN A 732 18.58 -4.36 14.12
N ILE A 733 18.24 -5.13 15.17
CA ILE A 733 16.96 -5.86 15.23
C ILE A 733 15.78 -4.91 15.35
N LEU A 734 15.91 -3.80 16.10
CA LEU A 734 14.87 -2.77 16.16
C LEU A 734 14.64 -2.10 14.80
N VAL A 735 15.71 -1.93 14.02
CA VAL A 735 15.67 -1.26 12.71
C VAL A 735 15.21 -2.20 11.61
N GLY A 736 15.86 -3.35 11.43
CA GLY A 736 15.59 -4.28 10.31
C GLY A 736 14.61 -5.40 10.61
N GLY A 737 14.40 -5.72 11.90
CA GLY A 737 13.56 -6.85 12.31
C GLY A 737 12.16 -6.87 11.69
N PRO A 738 11.43 -5.74 11.61
CA PRO A 738 10.12 -5.69 10.96
C PRO A 738 10.11 -5.89 9.44
N PHE A 739 11.26 -5.75 8.76
CA PHE A 739 11.34 -5.69 7.30
C PHE A 739 11.92 -6.97 6.68
N ASP A 740 13.08 -7.42 7.15
CA ASP A 740 13.78 -8.62 6.66
C ASP A 740 14.20 -9.58 7.80
N GLY A 741 13.82 -9.25 9.04
CA GLY A 741 14.18 -10.01 10.22
C GLY A 741 15.57 -9.69 10.79
N ALA A 742 16.37 -8.83 10.14
CA ALA A 742 17.71 -8.42 10.56
C ALA A 742 18.59 -9.62 10.92
N ALA A 743 18.91 -10.46 9.94
CA ALA A 743 19.71 -11.66 10.13
C ALA A 743 21.15 -11.30 10.53
N MET A 744 21.81 -10.46 9.74
CA MET A 744 23.20 -9.98 9.87
C MET A 744 24.29 -11.06 9.95
N ASN A 745 23.88 -12.33 9.96
CA ASN A 745 24.67 -13.49 10.26
C ASN A 745 24.18 -14.65 9.38
N PRO A 746 24.95 -15.02 8.35
CA PRO A 746 24.57 -16.11 7.45
C PRO A 746 24.28 -17.43 8.18
N ALA A 747 25.04 -17.75 9.23
CA ALA A 747 24.79 -18.96 10.01
C ALA A 747 23.45 -18.88 10.75
N ARG A 748 23.11 -17.74 11.34
CA ARG A 748 21.82 -17.53 12.03
C ARG A 748 20.62 -17.72 11.10
N ALA A 749 20.75 -17.33 9.83
CA ALA A 749 19.70 -17.56 8.84
C ALA A 749 19.67 -19.01 8.33
N PHE A 750 20.84 -19.61 8.12
CA PHE A 750 20.98 -20.91 7.46
C PHE A 750 20.36 -22.08 8.25
N GLY A 751 20.62 -22.20 9.55
CA GLY A 751 20.16 -23.33 10.36
C GLY A 751 18.63 -23.50 10.36
N PRO A 752 17.86 -22.46 10.72
CA PRO A 752 16.40 -22.49 10.68
C PRO A 752 15.84 -22.79 9.28
N THR A 753 16.45 -22.21 8.23
CA THR A 753 16.04 -22.45 6.84
C THR A 753 16.27 -23.91 6.41
N LEU A 754 17.41 -24.49 6.76
CA LEU A 754 17.74 -25.87 6.43
C LEU A 754 16.81 -26.86 7.16
N VAL A 755 16.57 -26.65 8.46
CA VAL A 755 15.72 -27.52 9.29
C VAL A 755 14.22 -27.34 8.96
N GLY A 756 13.80 -26.11 8.64
CA GLY A 756 12.43 -25.77 8.29
C GLY A 756 12.06 -25.98 6.81
N TRP A 757 13.06 -26.23 5.95
CA TRP A 757 12.95 -26.39 4.50
C TRP A 757 12.32 -25.18 3.77
N ARG A 758 12.75 -23.96 4.12
CA ARG A 758 12.20 -22.68 3.59
C ARG A 758 13.28 -21.80 2.98
N TRP A 759 13.44 -21.87 1.66
CA TRP A 759 14.56 -21.24 0.93
C TRP A 759 14.20 -19.96 0.16
N LYS A 760 12.96 -19.48 0.24
CA LYS A 760 12.51 -18.30 -0.50
C LYS A 760 13.35 -17.07 -0.12
N ASN A 761 13.93 -16.41 -1.12
CA ASN A 761 14.74 -15.18 -1.01
C ASN A 761 15.96 -15.32 -0.07
N HIS A 762 16.39 -16.55 0.21
CA HIS A 762 17.43 -16.83 1.19
C HIS A 762 18.83 -16.37 0.76
N TRP A 763 19.05 -16.19 -0.55
CA TRP A 763 20.30 -15.69 -1.11
C TRP A 763 20.69 -14.30 -0.54
N ILE A 764 19.70 -13.51 -0.11
CA ILE A 764 19.87 -12.19 0.51
C ILE A 764 20.70 -12.28 1.80
N TYR A 765 20.42 -13.27 2.66
CA TYR A 765 21.09 -13.46 3.95
C TYR A 765 22.50 -14.04 3.85
N TRP A 766 22.95 -14.34 2.63
CA TRP A 766 24.32 -14.69 2.33
C TRP A 766 25.04 -13.50 1.69
N LEU A 767 24.46 -12.97 0.61
CA LEU A 767 25.08 -11.90 -0.16
C LEU A 767 25.16 -10.59 0.62
N GLY A 768 24.06 -10.17 1.27
CA GLY A 768 23.99 -8.92 2.01
C GLY A 768 25.01 -8.84 3.14
N PRO A 769 25.05 -9.82 4.06
CA PRO A 769 26.02 -9.82 5.14
C PRO A 769 27.49 -9.85 4.69
N PHE A 770 27.83 -10.63 3.66
CA PHE A 770 29.22 -10.64 3.18
C PHE A 770 29.63 -9.32 2.51
N LEU A 771 28.74 -8.70 1.74
CA LEU A 771 29.01 -7.38 1.15
C LEU A 771 29.17 -6.30 2.23
N GLY A 772 28.25 -6.24 3.21
CA GLY A 772 28.34 -5.30 4.32
C GLY A 772 29.62 -5.49 5.15
N ALA A 773 29.98 -6.74 5.42
CA ALA A 773 31.20 -7.10 6.15
C ALA A 773 32.48 -6.72 5.40
N GLY A 774 32.53 -6.99 4.08
CA GLY A 774 33.68 -6.62 3.25
C GLY A 774 33.87 -5.11 3.17
N LEU A 775 32.79 -4.36 2.98
CA LEU A 775 32.82 -2.89 2.99
C LEU A 775 33.33 -2.35 4.31
N ALA A 776 32.84 -2.86 5.45
CA ALA A 776 33.27 -2.43 6.77
C ALA A 776 34.77 -2.70 7.01
N ALA A 777 35.26 -3.89 6.64
CA ALA A 777 36.67 -4.25 6.76
C ALA A 777 37.58 -3.33 5.95
N ILE A 778 37.23 -3.10 4.67
CA ILE A 778 37.99 -2.21 3.78
C ILE A 778 38.00 -0.78 4.33
N VAL A 779 36.83 -0.25 4.69
CA VAL A 779 36.70 1.10 5.26
C VAL A 779 37.56 1.24 6.51
N TYR A 780 37.52 0.28 7.42
CA TYR A 780 38.26 0.37 8.68
C TYR A 780 39.78 0.24 8.46
N GLU A 781 40.23 -0.76 7.71
CA GLU A 781 41.66 -1.01 7.50
C GLU A 781 42.33 0.07 6.63
N PHE A 782 41.62 0.67 5.66
CA PHE A 782 42.22 1.69 4.78
C PHE A 782 42.03 3.13 5.26
N LEU A 783 40.95 3.44 5.99
CA LEU A 783 40.68 4.83 6.42
C LEU A 783 40.97 5.09 7.90
N VAL A 784 40.89 4.06 8.76
CA VAL A 784 41.00 4.25 10.22
C VAL A 784 42.36 3.81 10.75
N ILE A 785 42.92 2.69 10.26
CA ILE A 785 44.25 2.21 10.63
C ILE A 785 45.25 2.59 9.52
N PRO A 786 45.96 3.73 9.59
CA PRO A 786 47.01 4.02 8.61
C PRO A 786 48.12 2.97 8.70
N THR A 787 48.51 2.41 7.56
CA THR A 787 49.70 1.56 7.42
C THR A 787 50.93 2.41 7.71
N GLU A 788 51.61 2.16 8.82
CA GLU A 788 52.96 2.70 9.01
C GLU A 788 53.89 2.05 7.98
N PRO A 789 54.70 2.83 7.24
CA PRO A 789 55.69 2.24 6.36
C PRO A 789 56.70 1.47 7.20
N THR A 790 56.99 0.23 6.79
CA THR A 790 58.06 -0.60 7.35
C THR A 790 59.36 0.18 7.39
N ILE A 791 59.76 0.63 8.58
CA ILE A 791 61.12 1.10 8.83
C ILE A 791 62.00 -0.14 8.73
N HIS A 792 62.77 -0.25 7.65
CA HIS A 792 63.92 -1.12 7.62
C HIS A 792 64.84 -0.70 8.77
N THR A 793 64.88 -1.49 9.84
CA THR A 793 65.89 -1.35 10.88
C THR A 793 67.25 -1.60 10.25
N HIS A 794 67.99 -0.52 9.96
CA HIS A 794 69.43 -0.62 9.86
C HIS A 794 69.94 -1.18 11.19
N HIS A 795 70.65 -2.30 11.12
CA HIS A 795 71.41 -2.86 12.23
C HIS A 795 72.22 -1.76 12.93
N GLN A 796 71.88 -1.48 14.17
CA GLN A 796 72.73 -0.75 15.09
C GLN A 796 73.74 -1.78 15.62
N PRO A 797 75.07 -1.58 15.45
CA PRO A 797 76.04 -2.49 16.05
C PRO A 797 75.98 -2.37 17.58
N LEU A 798 76.08 -3.53 18.25
CA LEU A 798 76.12 -3.64 19.71
C LEU A 798 77.24 -2.78 20.32
N ALA A 799 77.00 -2.28 21.53
CA ALA A 799 78.03 -1.57 22.30
C ALA A 799 79.21 -2.52 22.60
N PRO A 800 80.46 -2.02 22.68
CA PRO A 800 81.66 -2.85 22.91
C PRO A 800 81.68 -3.62 24.24
N GLU A 801 80.68 -3.41 25.09
CA GLU A 801 80.60 -3.96 26.44
C GLU A 801 79.83 -5.28 26.48
N ASP A 802 79.19 -5.65 25.37
CA ASP A 802 78.46 -6.90 25.17
C ASP A 802 79.13 -7.83 24.12
N TYR A 803 80.44 -7.66 23.87
CA TYR A 803 81.25 -8.56 23.04
C TYR A 803 82.10 -9.53 23.87
#